data_AF-A0A3L7RI28-F1
#
_entry.id   AF-A0A3L7RI28-F1
#
_cell.length_a   1.000
_cell.length_b   1.000
_cell.length_c   1.000
_cell.angle_alpha   90.00
_cell.angle_beta   90.00
_cell.angle_gamma   90.00
#
_symmetry.space_group_name_H-M   'P 1'
#
loop_
_entity.id
_entity.type
_entity.pdbx_description
1 polymer ?
#
loop_
_entity_poly.entity_id
_entity_poly.type
_entity_poly.pdbx_seq_one_letter_code
_entity_poly.pdbx_strand_id
1 'polypeptide(L)'
;MEILQLLVVRFLLSDSFGSDSEMESTTRPVFTLHLPTVSFVDNRLCNRLCNRLCSRFGRTACLNSHRSAPRFFLGLLLKLLLKLLLALWLVPMAPSDVRGATPSVITPSETSVGRGEQAGSLKILPEILHTSERYPAQVAVLLVGSDGAAIDVTGQTQLTWEAQEPELARFEAGRWIALKTGTTQITARYEQPSGSIAAQATLHVAADSPVAFDREVISTLTRSGCNLGTCHGNLHGKGGFRLSLRGDDPIFDYYRLAVEFGQRRIDAFDPSKSLILTKATAAQAHQGGKRFSEDSSHYRAILAWIDQGAMQSSAPSVTSLEVFPASQRIVQGNRLARIIVQARFADGAVRDVTSWSRLEPSLPSGVEVRGDGTIEAEHAMDLSIGATYLDGRSASRIVFLGDSTLNQVSGLAQGSLPGETDHPYDHSYNHPYDRTIAEQSEQLQISLADRADDGMFIRRLFLATVGRLPSPEETLEYLADRSPMRNDRWIDQLLADPGFDYAWAMRWSDLVRNEDKVMSSRGASLLHEWLREQIASDRPLQEWIGELVSSLGSTYENPPASFYRTHRDAEVAAESSAQVFLGVRIACAKCHNHPFDRWKQDDYYGLAAHFTTLERKQIDNKPKDALDKHVITGDEVISLNDKKPQIKHPGRSKMVGPSGLGSVHTQTRDASATQELEPPPSRTVLQDFASWLTLDNRQFDANLANRIWYQYFGRGIVEPPDDFRESNPPSNPELLEQLATDMRAEGYSLKRLSRNILASSTFARASIAESSDENLLPTTPYFASYPLRRLAAEPLIDAISEVTGVPSPLRTGDEDNSTVYSAMRMPGIPKKPGFLTTFGKPNRLLVCECERSSQISLGQSLAMTNGVEIRDKIAAPSNRLDGYVQQLQLHAKGDSSAMSPEQVIEEMFLRALSRKPSQRELRSSLDALEPTADSDRAAVRVVLEDLLWALLNSKEFMMLR
;
A
#
# COMPACT_ATOMS: atom_id res chain seq x y z
N MET A 1 13.86 -8.34 -30.58
CA MET A 1 14.34 -6.95 -30.53
C MET A 1 15.55 -6.70 -31.43
N GLU A 2 16.52 -7.61 -31.51
CA GLU A 2 17.69 -7.49 -32.41
C GLU A 2 17.32 -7.48 -33.92
N ILE A 3 16.25 -8.18 -34.32
CA ILE A 3 15.71 -8.12 -35.70
C ILE A 3 15.16 -6.71 -36.03
N LEU A 4 14.67 -5.96 -35.02
CA LEU A 4 14.14 -4.62 -35.19
C LEU A 4 15.25 -3.57 -35.37
N GLN A 5 16.40 -3.75 -34.70
CA GLN A 5 17.57 -2.90 -34.86
C GLN A 5 18.25 -3.10 -36.23
N LEU A 6 18.28 -4.34 -36.73
CA LEU A 6 18.78 -4.67 -38.08
C LEU A 6 17.91 -4.08 -39.20
N LEU A 7 16.59 -4.00 -39.03
CA LEU A 7 15.66 -3.43 -40.01
C LEU A 7 15.74 -1.89 -40.09
N VAL A 8 15.97 -1.20 -38.96
CA VAL A 8 16.10 0.26 -38.93
C VAL A 8 17.42 0.72 -39.56
N VAL A 9 18.51 -0.03 -39.34
CA VAL A 9 19.81 0.25 -39.98
C VAL A 9 19.79 -0.03 -41.49
N ARG A 10 19.06 -1.07 -41.94
CA ARG A 10 18.84 -1.33 -43.39
C ARG A 10 17.98 -0.27 -44.08
N PHE A 11 16.99 0.29 -43.38
CA PHE A 11 16.13 1.34 -43.95
C PHE A 11 16.88 2.67 -44.12
N LEU A 12 17.77 3.00 -43.17
CA LEU A 12 18.55 4.25 -43.18
C LEU A 12 19.75 4.25 -44.13
N LEU A 13 20.25 3.06 -44.53
CA LEU A 13 21.41 2.92 -45.43
C LEU A 13 21.02 2.67 -46.90
N SER A 14 19.73 2.70 -47.25
CA SER A 14 19.25 2.35 -48.60
C SER A 14 19.20 3.48 -49.63
N ASP A 15 19.61 4.70 -49.26
CA ASP A 15 19.58 5.88 -50.16
C ASP A 15 20.98 6.39 -50.56
N SER A 16 22.00 5.53 -50.54
CA SER A 16 23.34 5.90 -50.99
C SER A 16 24.07 4.73 -51.63
N PHE A 17 24.48 4.94 -52.89
CA PHE A 17 25.33 4.11 -53.77
C PHE A 17 24.62 3.06 -54.64
N GLY A 18 24.78 3.25 -55.95
CA GLY A 18 24.49 2.27 -56.99
C GLY A 18 25.70 1.40 -57.33
N SER A 19 25.37 0.30 -58.02
CA SER A 19 26.17 -0.61 -58.85
C SER A 19 27.35 -1.39 -58.24
N ASP A 20 27.19 -2.72 -58.37
CA ASP A 20 28.18 -3.74 -58.75
C ASP A 20 28.85 -4.67 -57.70
N SER A 21 28.65 -5.97 -58.00
CA SER A 21 29.48 -7.17 -57.85
C SER A 21 29.85 -7.77 -56.47
N GLU A 22 29.27 -8.96 -56.25
CA GLU A 22 29.88 -10.28 -55.95
C GLU A 22 30.83 -10.53 -54.75
N MET A 23 30.43 -11.57 -54.00
CA MET A 23 31.18 -12.71 -53.43
C MET A 23 32.12 -12.59 -52.20
N GLU A 24 31.73 -13.41 -51.21
CA GLU A 24 32.55 -14.39 -50.44
C GLU A 24 33.68 -13.97 -49.46
N SER A 25 33.36 -14.23 -48.18
CA SER A 25 34.11 -15.11 -47.25
C SER A 25 35.18 -14.53 -46.30
N THR A 26 35.02 -14.96 -45.04
CA THR A 26 36.01 -15.25 -43.98
C THR A 26 36.66 -14.14 -43.12
N THR A 27 36.71 -14.45 -41.82
CA THR A 27 37.55 -13.95 -40.70
C THR A 27 37.12 -12.69 -39.90
N ARG A 28 36.99 -12.88 -38.57
CA ARG A 28 37.02 -11.88 -37.46
C ARG A 28 38.47 -11.28 -37.34
N PRO A 29 38.80 -10.26 -36.50
CA PRO A 29 38.06 -9.56 -35.42
C PRO A 29 38.31 -8.02 -35.29
N VAL A 30 37.72 -7.42 -34.24
CA VAL A 30 38.05 -6.14 -33.54
C VAL A 30 37.65 -4.82 -34.22
N PHE A 31 36.74 -4.04 -33.60
CA PHE A 31 36.81 -2.57 -33.59
C PHE A 31 36.15 -1.96 -32.35
N THR A 32 36.97 -1.21 -31.61
CA THR A 32 36.66 -0.18 -30.61
C THR A 32 35.85 0.96 -31.26
N LEU A 33 34.79 1.44 -30.61
CA LEU A 33 34.02 2.59 -31.08
C LEU A 33 34.00 3.71 -30.02
N HIS A 34 34.79 4.74 -30.28
CA HIS A 34 34.55 6.09 -29.76
C HIS A 34 33.35 6.70 -30.48
N LEU A 35 32.32 7.10 -29.72
CA LEU A 35 31.21 7.91 -30.22
C LEU A 35 31.46 9.38 -29.87
N PRO A 36 31.56 10.30 -30.84
CA PRO A 36 31.45 11.72 -30.57
C PRO A 36 29.98 12.14 -30.50
N THR A 37 29.74 13.14 -29.68
CA THR A 37 28.50 13.88 -29.45
C THR A 37 27.85 14.39 -30.74
N VAL A 38 26.54 14.21 -30.91
CA VAL A 38 25.74 14.86 -31.97
C VAL A 38 24.82 15.91 -31.34
N SER A 39 25.09 17.17 -31.68
CA SER A 39 24.31 18.35 -31.32
C SER A 39 23.70 19.00 -32.57
N PHE A 40 22.42 19.39 -32.46
CA PHE A 40 21.66 20.36 -33.27
C PHE A 40 21.35 20.10 -34.76
N VAL A 41 20.07 20.32 -35.06
CA VAL A 41 19.37 20.22 -36.35
C VAL A 41 19.76 21.38 -37.29
N ASP A 42 20.16 21.06 -38.53
CA ASP A 42 20.49 22.05 -39.57
C ASP A 42 19.21 22.56 -40.29
N ASN A 43 18.92 23.85 -40.13
CA ASN A 43 17.76 24.57 -40.68
C ASN A 43 17.73 24.64 -42.22
N ARG A 44 18.79 24.21 -42.93
CA ARG A 44 18.86 24.28 -44.40
C ARG A 44 18.01 23.23 -45.12
N LEU A 45 17.77 22.06 -44.51
CA LEU A 45 16.99 20.99 -45.13
C LEU A 45 15.48 21.32 -45.14
N CYS A 46 14.99 21.90 -44.03
CA CYS A 46 13.59 22.27 -43.86
C CYS A 46 13.15 23.38 -44.84
N ASN A 47 14.01 24.37 -45.08
CA ASN A 47 13.75 25.44 -46.04
C ASN A 47 13.74 24.97 -47.50
N ARG A 48 14.51 23.94 -47.87
CA ARG A 48 14.48 23.37 -49.23
C ARG A 48 13.20 22.57 -49.51
N LEU A 49 12.66 21.87 -48.51
CA LEU A 49 11.38 21.16 -48.63
C LEU A 49 10.20 22.13 -48.71
N CYS A 50 10.20 23.19 -47.90
CA CYS A 50 9.13 24.19 -47.87
C CYS A 50 9.02 24.96 -49.21
N ASN A 51 10.16 25.34 -49.80
CA ASN A 51 10.20 26.02 -51.10
C ASN A 51 9.77 25.14 -52.28
N ARG A 52 10.05 23.82 -52.23
CA ARG A 52 9.57 22.87 -53.26
C ARG A 52 8.06 22.65 -53.18
N LEU A 53 7.48 22.62 -51.98
CA LEU A 53 6.04 22.48 -51.78
C LEU A 53 5.25 23.74 -52.17
N CYS A 54 5.79 24.94 -51.92
CA CYS A 54 5.18 26.20 -52.33
C CYS A 54 5.17 26.43 -53.85
N SER A 55 6.03 25.75 -54.61
CA SER A 55 6.03 25.83 -56.08
C SER A 55 4.94 24.98 -56.74
N ARG A 56 4.33 24.04 -56.01
CA ARG A 56 3.42 23.02 -56.54
C ARG A 56 1.92 23.31 -56.30
N PHE A 57 1.60 24.26 -55.41
CA PHE A 57 0.25 24.68 -55.09
C PHE A 57 0.16 26.21 -55.20
N GLY A 58 -0.59 26.70 -56.17
CA GLY A 58 -0.62 28.10 -56.60
C GLY A 58 -0.74 29.16 -55.49
N ARG A 59 -0.19 30.34 -55.78
CA ARG A 59 -0.08 31.52 -54.91
C ARG A 59 -1.45 32.11 -54.52
N THR A 60 -2.10 31.57 -53.49
CA THR A 60 -3.15 32.32 -52.75
C THR A 60 -3.29 31.92 -51.27
N ALA A 61 -2.48 31.00 -50.75
CA ALA A 61 -2.56 30.56 -49.34
C ALA A 61 -1.35 30.95 -48.48
N CYS A 62 -0.68 32.08 -48.78
CA CYS A 62 0.57 32.46 -48.09
C CYS A 62 0.53 33.81 -47.36
N LEU A 63 -0.64 34.24 -46.90
CA LEU A 63 -0.76 35.36 -45.97
C LEU A 63 -1.62 34.90 -44.78
N ASN A 64 -1.03 34.93 -43.59
CA ASN A 64 -1.55 34.56 -42.27
C ASN A 64 -1.43 33.09 -41.84
N SER A 65 -0.22 32.67 -41.43
CA SER A 65 -0.07 31.72 -40.30
C SER A 65 1.40 31.52 -39.90
N HIS A 66 1.98 32.47 -39.17
CA HIS A 66 3.13 32.15 -38.30
C HIS A 66 2.60 31.74 -36.92
N ARG A 67 2.86 30.48 -36.54
CA ARG A 67 2.63 29.78 -35.24
C ARG A 67 1.46 28.80 -35.24
N SER A 68 1.73 27.54 -35.64
CA SER A 68 1.22 26.28 -35.02
C SER A 68 1.21 25.02 -35.92
N ALA A 69 1.76 25.04 -37.14
CA ALA A 69 1.68 23.90 -38.06
C ALA A 69 2.42 22.57 -37.69
N PRO A 70 3.56 22.53 -36.95
CA PRO A 70 4.34 21.29 -36.83
C PRO A 70 3.74 20.25 -35.86
N ARG A 71 2.86 20.64 -34.93
CA ARG A 71 2.25 19.70 -33.97
C ARG A 71 1.06 18.93 -34.56
N PHE A 72 0.37 19.50 -35.54
CA PHE A 72 -0.80 18.88 -36.15
C PHE A 72 -0.41 17.73 -37.11
N PHE A 73 0.68 17.92 -37.87
CA PHE A 73 1.20 16.90 -38.78
C PHE A 73 1.81 15.68 -38.08
N LEU A 74 2.51 15.90 -36.95
CA LEU A 74 3.09 14.80 -36.17
C LEU A 74 2.00 13.91 -35.52
N GLY A 75 0.90 14.52 -35.07
CA GLY A 75 -0.25 13.78 -34.53
C GLY A 75 -1.02 12.98 -35.59
N LEU A 76 -1.07 13.47 -36.84
CA LEU A 76 -1.71 12.74 -37.94
C LEU A 76 -0.88 11.53 -38.38
N LEU A 77 0.44 11.67 -38.43
CA LEU A 77 1.37 10.59 -38.80
C LEU A 77 1.34 9.46 -37.75
N LEU A 78 1.32 9.80 -36.46
CA LEU A 78 1.27 8.82 -35.37
C LEU A 78 -0.05 8.02 -35.37
N LYS A 79 -1.17 8.68 -35.70
CA LYS A 79 -2.49 8.02 -35.83
C LYS A 79 -2.59 7.10 -37.04
N LEU A 80 -1.89 7.43 -38.14
CA LEU A 80 -1.82 6.58 -39.34
C LEU A 80 -0.94 5.34 -39.10
N LEU A 81 0.20 5.50 -38.42
CA LEU A 81 1.08 4.39 -38.03
C LEU A 81 0.40 3.42 -37.06
N LEU A 82 -0.36 3.95 -36.08
CA LEU A 82 -1.10 3.11 -35.13
C LEU A 82 -2.25 2.33 -35.80
N LYS A 83 -2.91 2.93 -36.80
CA LYS A 83 -3.94 2.25 -37.60
C LYS A 83 -3.37 1.17 -38.53
N LEU A 84 -2.18 1.39 -39.10
CA LEU A 84 -1.49 0.38 -39.90
C LEU A 84 -1.02 -0.80 -39.05
N LEU A 85 -0.53 -0.55 -37.83
CA LEU A 85 -0.15 -1.60 -36.88
C LEU A 85 -1.34 -2.45 -36.42
N LEU A 86 -2.53 -1.85 -36.22
CA LEU A 86 -3.76 -2.60 -35.92
C LEU A 86 -4.28 -3.41 -37.11
N ALA A 87 -4.09 -2.93 -38.35
CA ALA A 87 -4.53 -3.64 -39.55
C ALA A 87 -3.67 -4.87 -39.86
N LEU A 88 -2.41 -4.90 -39.40
CA LEU A 88 -1.50 -6.05 -39.56
C LEU A 88 -1.72 -7.18 -38.53
N TRP A 89 -2.57 -6.97 -37.52
CA TRP A 89 -2.94 -7.99 -36.53
C TRP A 89 -4.25 -8.74 -36.87
N LEU A 90 -4.92 -8.38 -37.96
CA LEU A 90 -6.18 -8.97 -38.40
C LEU A 90 -5.98 -9.70 -39.74
N VAL A 91 -5.25 -10.81 -39.70
CA VAL A 91 -5.31 -11.85 -40.76
C VAL A 91 -5.90 -13.11 -40.12
N PRO A 92 -7.00 -13.66 -40.64
CA PRO A 92 -7.60 -14.87 -40.09
C PRO A 92 -6.77 -16.08 -40.51
N MET A 93 -6.23 -16.83 -39.56
CA MET A 93 -5.69 -18.15 -39.84
C MET A 93 -6.84 -19.16 -39.97
N ALA A 94 -6.85 -19.86 -41.11
CA ALA A 94 -7.78 -20.94 -41.41
C ALA A 94 -7.54 -22.15 -40.48
N PRO A 95 -8.59 -22.94 -40.15
CA PRO A 95 -8.48 -24.08 -39.25
C PRO A 95 -7.80 -25.26 -39.97
N SER A 96 -6.70 -25.77 -39.41
CA SER A 96 -6.13 -27.06 -39.78
C SER A 96 -6.85 -28.18 -39.03
N ASP A 97 -7.43 -29.11 -39.79
CA ASP A 97 -7.99 -30.38 -39.35
C ASP A 97 -7.03 -31.14 -38.39
N VAL A 98 -7.43 -31.31 -37.14
CA VAL A 98 -6.92 -32.36 -36.25
C VAL A 98 -8.07 -33.31 -35.98
N ARG A 99 -8.07 -34.43 -36.69
CA ARG A 99 -8.96 -35.56 -36.44
C ARG A 99 -8.56 -36.24 -35.12
N GLY A 100 -9.53 -36.38 -34.23
CA GLY A 100 -9.67 -37.55 -33.36
C GLY A 100 -8.72 -37.66 -32.16
N ALA A 101 -8.98 -36.89 -31.12
CA ALA A 101 -8.79 -37.36 -29.75
C ALA A 101 -10.02 -36.93 -28.94
N THR A 102 -10.81 -37.91 -28.52
CA THR A 102 -11.94 -37.75 -27.60
C THR A 102 -11.52 -36.96 -26.37
N PRO A 103 -12.34 -36.03 -25.84
CA PRO A 103 -12.07 -35.41 -24.55
C PRO A 103 -12.10 -36.51 -23.50
N SER A 104 -10.94 -36.88 -22.97
CA SER A 104 -10.85 -37.58 -21.71
C SER A 104 -11.49 -36.68 -20.67
N VAL A 105 -12.68 -37.08 -20.21
CA VAL A 105 -13.22 -36.69 -18.92
C VAL A 105 -12.08 -36.84 -17.93
N ILE A 106 -11.51 -35.73 -17.47
CA ILE A 106 -10.68 -35.73 -16.28
C ILE A 106 -11.67 -36.00 -15.16
N THR A 107 -11.89 -37.28 -14.88
CA THR A 107 -12.36 -37.71 -13.56
C THR A 107 -11.46 -37.03 -12.54
N PRO A 108 -12.00 -36.48 -11.43
CA PRO A 108 -11.16 -36.00 -10.35
C PRO A 108 -10.25 -37.17 -10.00
N SER A 109 -8.94 -37.03 -10.27
CA SER A 109 -8.00 -37.99 -9.74
C SER A 109 -8.18 -37.92 -8.24
N GLU A 110 -8.53 -39.05 -7.64
CA GLU A 110 -8.54 -39.24 -6.19
C GLU A 110 -7.29 -38.54 -5.64
N THR A 111 -7.50 -37.36 -5.04
CA THR A 111 -6.50 -36.73 -4.22
C THR A 111 -6.26 -37.71 -3.10
N SER A 112 -5.19 -38.50 -3.24
CA SER A 112 -4.71 -39.37 -2.17
C SER A 112 -4.47 -38.47 -0.98
N VAL A 113 -5.39 -38.58 -0.01
CA VAL A 113 -5.31 -37.96 1.31
C VAL A 113 -4.03 -38.47 1.96
N GLY A 114 -2.96 -37.72 1.77
CA GLY A 114 -1.64 -38.03 2.30
C GLY A 114 -1.56 -37.65 3.77
N ARG A 115 -1.80 -38.65 4.62
CA ARG A 115 -1.32 -38.80 6.02
C ARG A 115 -1.61 -37.66 7.00
N GLY A 116 -2.63 -37.91 7.82
CA GLY A 116 -2.86 -37.26 9.10
C GLY A 116 -4.34 -37.17 9.40
N GLU A 117 -5.01 -38.29 9.69
CA GLU A 117 -6.34 -38.29 10.28
C GLU A 117 -6.27 -37.56 11.63
N GLN A 118 -6.57 -36.27 11.61
CA GLN A 118 -6.97 -35.56 12.80
C GLN A 118 -8.48 -35.48 12.83
N ALA A 119 -9.06 -35.78 13.99
CA ALA A 119 -10.49 -35.64 14.26
C ALA A 119 -10.90 -34.16 14.04
N GLY A 120 -11.41 -33.86 12.86
CA GLY A 120 -11.91 -32.53 12.53
C GLY A 120 -13.32 -32.33 13.06
N SER A 121 -13.65 -31.09 13.42
CA SER A 121 -15.03 -30.71 13.73
C SER A 121 -15.72 -30.18 12.47
N LEU A 122 -16.98 -30.57 12.26
CA LEU A 122 -17.79 -30.01 11.19
C LEU A 122 -18.40 -28.69 11.67
N LYS A 123 -18.28 -27.61 10.89
CA LYS A 123 -18.93 -26.33 11.16
C LYS A 123 -19.82 -25.93 9.99
N ILE A 124 -21.00 -25.42 10.31
CA ILE A 124 -21.91 -24.80 9.33
C ILE A 124 -21.80 -23.29 9.52
N LEU A 125 -21.47 -22.59 8.44
CA LEU A 125 -21.44 -21.13 8.41
C LEU A 125 -22.45 -20.62 7.37
N PRO A 126 -23.26 -19.60 7.74
CA PRO A 126 -23.49 -19.11 9.11
C PRO A 126 -24.30 -20.13 9.95
N GLU A 127 -24.19 -20.05 11.29
CA GLU A 127 -24.96 -20.92 12.22
C GLU A 127 -26.48 -20.63 12.19
N ILE A 128 -26.84 -19.41 11.77
CA ILE A 128 -28.22 -18.97 11.56
C ILE A 128 -28.37 -18.54 10.10
N LEU A 129 -29.15 -19.32 9.36
CA LEU A 129 -29.43 -19.09 7.95
C LEU A 129 -30.80 -18.42 7.80
N HIS A 130 -30.88 -17.51 6.84
CA HIS A 130 -32.12 -16.81 6.50
C HIS A 130 -32.42 -17.02 5.02
N THR A 131 -33.48 -17.75 4.70
CA THR A 131 -33.89 -18.03 3.33
C THR A 131 -35.28 -17.48 3.01
N SER A 132 -35.45 -17.11 1.74
CA SER A 132 -36.71 -16.76 1.09
C SER A 132 -36.62 -17.18 -0.38
N GLU A 133 -37.70 -17.08 -1.14
CA GLU A 133 -37.69 -17.46 -2.55
C GLU A 133 -36.70 -16.61 -3.37
N ARG A 134 -36.61 -15.30 -3.10
CA ARG A 134 -35.68 -14.39 -3.77
C ARG A 134 -34.28 -14.37 -3.18
N TYR A 135 -34.15 -14.67 -1.88
CA TYR A 135 -32.86 -14.77 -1.20
C TYR A 135 -32.65 -16.20 -0.68
N PRO A 136 -32.33 -17.17 -1.55
CA PRO A 136 -31.94 -18.50 -1.10
C PRO A 136 -30.71 -18.42 -0.21
N ALA A 137 -30.76 -19.03 0.97
CA ALA A 137 -29.63 -19.03 1.89
C ALA A 137 -28.51 -19.91 1.35
N GLN A 138 -27.32 -19.33 1.20
CA GLN A 138 -26.11 -20.07 0.96
C GLN A 138 -25.61 -20.68 2.26
N VAL A 139 -24.77 -21.71 2.12
CA VAL A 139 -24.10 -22.35 3.24
C VAL A 139 -22.67 -22.69 2.87
N ALA A 140 -21.81 -22.64 3.87
CA ALA A 140 -20.46 -23.17 3.83
C ALA A 140 -20.34 -24.22 4.94
N VAL A 141 -20.00 -25.44 4.57
CA VAL A 141 -19.72 -26.52 5.52
C VAL A 141 -18.22 -26.72 5.53
N LEU A 142 -17.62 -26.44 6.67
CA LEU A 142 -16.18 -26.50 6.88
C LEU A 142 -15.83 -27.70 7.74
N LEU A 143 -14.96 -28.57 7.24
CA LEU A 143 -14.24 -29.55 8.05
C LEU A 143 -13.02 -28.86 8.64
N VAL A 144 -13.06 -28.51 9.92
CA VAL A 144 -12.01 -27.74 10.60
C VAL A 144 -11.10 -28.67 11.39
N GLY A 145 -9.81 -28.65 11.07
CA GLY A 145 -8.77 -29.37 11.80
C GLY A 145 -8.49 -28.77 13.18
N SER A 146 -7.71 -29.46 14.00
CA SER A 146 -7.34 -28.96 15.34
C SER A 146 -6.47 -27.70 15.27
N ASP A 147 -5.73 -27.54 14.18
CA ASP A 147 -4.89 -26.38 13.87
C ASP A 147 -5.70 -25.17 13.39
N GLY A 148 -7.02 -25.29 13.22
CA GLY A 148 -7.92 -24.25 12.73
C GLY A 148 -7.97 -24.08 11.21
N ALA A 149 -7.15 -24.81 10.44
CA ALA A 149 -7.26 -24.83 8.98
C ALA A 149 -8.49 -25.65 8.55
N ALA A 150 -9.08 -25.30 7.40
CA ALA A 150 -10.36 -25.86 6.99
C ALA A 150 -10.41 -26.40 5.55
N ILE A 151 -11.17 -27.48 5.49
CA ILE A 151 -11.92 -28.16 4.45
C ILE A 151 -13.21 -27.52 3.94
N ASP A 152 -13.30 -26.80 2.81
CA ASP A 152 -14.66 -26.57 2.25
C ASP A 152 -15.19 -27.90 1.67
N VAL A 153 -16.15 -28.51 2.38
CA VAL A 153 -16.79 -29.77 1.99
C VAL A 153 -18.19 -29.58 1.42
N THR A 154 -18.63 -28.33 1.21
CA THR A 154 -20.01 -28.01 0.83
C THR A 154 -20.45 -28.66 -0.49
N GLY A 155 -19.53 -28.74 -1.45
CA GLY A 155 -19.79 -29.33 -2.77
C GLY A 155 -19.49 -30.82 -2.88
N GLN A 156 -19.10 -31.49 -1.79
CA GLN A 156 -18.65 -32.88 -1.82
C GLN A 156 -19.82 -33.87 -1.71
N THR A 157 -19.71 -35.00 -2.40
CA THR A 157 -20.76 -36.04 -2.46
C THR A 157 -20.99 -36.76 -1.12
N GLN A 158 -20.01 -36.70 -0.22
CA GLN A 158 -20.03 -37.29 1.12
C GLN A 158 -20.86 -36.45 2.10
N LEU A 159 -21.25 -35.23 1.71
CA LEU A 159 -22.08 -34.35 2.51
C LEU A 159 -23.56 -34.62 2.22
N THR A 160 -24.31 -34.94 3.27
CA THR A 160 -25.76 -35.13 3.23
C THR A 160 -26.45 -34.14 4.17
N TRP A 161 -27.70 -33.80 3.84
CA TRP A 161 -28.50 -32.83 4.58
C TRP A 161 -29.82 -33.45 5.03
N GLU A 162 -30.20 -33.13 6.27
CA GLU A 162 -31.49 -33.47 6.84
C GLU A 162 -32.11 -32.20 7.43
N ALA A 163 -33.35 -31.89 7.06
CA ALA A 163 -34.14 -30.84 7.70
C ALA A 163 -35.18 -31.50 8.60
N GLN A 164 -35.34 -30.98 9.83
CA GLN A 164 -36.35 -31.50 10.75
C GLN A 164 -37.78 -31.32 10.20
N GLU A 165 -38.02 -30.25 9.45
CA GLU A 165 -39.30 -29.92 8.78
C GLU A 165 -39.05 -29.69 7.27
N PRO A 166 -38.90 -30.76 6.46
CA PRO A 166 -38.52 -30.68 5.04
C PRO A 166 -39.56 -29.99 4.14
N GLU A 167 -40.79 -29.81 4.62
CA GLU A 167 -41.84 -29.05 3.95
C GLU A 167 -41.63 -27.53 3.98
N LEU A 168 -40.73 -27.03 4.85
CA LEU A 168 -40.43 -25.61 4.96
C LEU A 168 -39.38 -25.14 3.95
N ALA A 169 -38.37 -25.96 3.67
CA ALA A 169 -37.31 -25.64 2.74
C ALA A 169 -36.65 -26.90 2.17
N ARG A 170 -36.05 -26.77 0.98
CA ARG A 170 -35.28 -27.84 0.32
C ARG A 170 -33.86 -27.37 0.00
N PHE A 171 -32.91 -28.29 0.04
CA PHE A 171 -31.52 -28.03 -0.33
C PHE A 171 -31.29 -28.36 -1.82
N GLU A 172 -30.78 -27.40 -2.60
CA GLU A 172 -30.45 -27.59 -4.01
C GLU A 172 -29.23 -26.74 -4.39
N ALA A 173 -28.26 -27.34 -5.09
CA ALA A 173 -27.08 -26.66 -5.62
C ALA A 173 -26.36 -25.76 -4.59
N GLY A 174 -26.15 -26.29 -3.38
CA GLY A 174 -25.43 -25.59 -2.31
C GLY A 174 -26.25 -24.54 -1.55
N ARG A 175 -27.58 -24.48 -1.75
CA ARG A 175 -28.45 -23.43 -1.17
C ARG A 175 -29.74 -24.01 -0.61
N TRP A 176 -30.25 -23.38 0.44
CA TRP A 176 -31.58 -23.64 0.98
C TRP A 176 -32.62 -22.75 0.30
N ILE A 177 -33.60 -23.36 -0.34
CA ILE A 177 -34.69 -22.69 -1.06
C ILE A 177 -35.96 -22.80 -0.22
N ALA A 178 -36.60 -21.66 0.04
CA ALA A 178 -37.84 -21.57 0.77
C ALA A 178 -39.01 -22.29 0.06
N LEU A 179 -39.83 -23.01 0.82
CA LEU A 179 -41.09 -23.61 0.39
C LEU A 179 -42.28 -23.07 1.19
N LYS A 180 -42.13 -22.95 2.52
CA LYS A 180 -43.12 -22.40 3.45
C LYS A 180 -42.44 -21.64 4.58
N THR A 181 -43.10 -20.61 5.09
CA THR A 181 -42.59 -19.81 6.21
C THR A 181 -42.53 -20.62 7.50
N GLY A 182 -41.46 -20.46 8.27
CA GLY A 182 -41.26 -21.15 9.54
C GLY A 182 -39.81 -21.07 10.01
N THR A 183 -39.46 -21.87 11.01
CA THR A 183 -38.07 -22.03 11.48
C THR A 183 -37.83 -23.51 11.73
N THR A 184 -36.73 -24.04 11.21
CA THR A 184 -36.38 -25.46 11.36
C THR A 184 -34.91 -25.63 11.66
N GLN A 185 -34.54 -26.75 12.28
CA GLN A 185 -33.15 -27.15 12.43
C GLN A 185 -32.73 -27.96 11.20
N ILE A 186 -31.55 -27.65 10.67
CA ILE A 186 -30.91 -28.39 9.60
C ILE A 186 -29.66 -29.08 10.14
N THR A 187 -29.44 -30.32 9.73
CA THR A 187 -28.26 -31.11 10.09
C THR A 187 -27.46 -31.43 8.84
N ALA A 188 -26.19 -31.02 8.83
CA ALA A 188 -25.20 -31.46 7.85
C ALA A 188 -24.50 -32.70 8.40
N ARG A 189 -24.40 -33.76 7.60
CA ARG A 189 -23.68 -34.99 7.95
C ARG A 189 -22.64 -35.27 6.89
N TYR A 190 -21.38 -35.37 7.31
CA TYR A 190 -20.25 -35.62 6.44
C TYR A 190 -19.64 -36.99 6.76
N GLU A 191 -19.62 -37.87 5.76
CA GLU A 191 -19.07 -39.23 5.88
C GLU A 191 -17.56 -39.24 5.64
N GLN A 192 -16.80 -39.71 6.64
CA GLN A 192 -15.36 -39.90 6.57
C GLN A 192 -15.01 -41.39 6.71
N PRO A 193 -13.82 -41.82 6.26
CA PRO A 193 -13.34 -43.19 6.49
C PRO A 193 -13.35 -43.61 7.98
N SER A 194 -13.12 -42.65 8.88
CA SER A 194 -13.07 -42.83 10.33
C SER A 194 -14.45 -42.75 11.03
N GLY A 195 -15.51 -42.36 10.32
CA GLY A 195 -16.86 -42.23 10.85
C GLY A 195 -17.65 -41.04 10.29
N SER A 196 -18.90 -40.90 10.74
CA SER A 196 -19.79 -39.81 10.35
C SER A 196 -19.74 -38.69 11.39
N ILE A 197 -19.48 -37.47 10.95
CA ILE A 197 -19.56 -36.26 11.80
C ILE A 197 -20.73 -35.40 11.35
N ALA A 198 -21.38 -34.72 12.29
CA ALA A 198 -22.53 -33.89 12.02
C ALA A 198 -22.45 -32.53 12.71
N ALA A 199 -23.08 -31.54 12.09
CA ALA A 199 -23.25 -30.19 12.63
C ALA A 199 -24.70 -29.74 12.40
N GLN A 200 -25.19 -28.86 13.27
CA GLN A 200 -26.55 -28.32 13.20
C GLN A 200 -26.51 -26.81 13.02
N ALA A 201 -27.52 -26.29 12.33
CA ALA A 201 -27.75 -24.86 12.15
C ALA A 201 -29.25 -24.56 12.13
N THR A 202 -29.60 -23.33 12.48
CA THR A 202 -31.00 -22.88 12.46
C THR A 202 -31.30 -22.23 11.11
N LEU A 203 -32.37 -22.68 10.44
CA LEU A 203 -32.86 -22.09 9.19
C LEU A 203 -34.18 -21.36 9.44
N HIS A 204 -34.15 -20.03 9.29
CA HIS A 204 -35.35 -19.20 9.26
C HIS A 204 -35.84 -19.05 7.82
N VAL A 205 -37.09 -19.44 7.58
CA VAL A 205 -37.74 -19.34 6.27
C VAL A 205 -38.78 -18.22 6.32
N ALA A 206 -38.53 -17.17 5.54
CA ALA A 206 -39.40 -16.00 5.45
C ALA A 206 -40.10 -15.93 4.09
N ALA A 207 -41.25 -15.25 4.05
CA ALA A 207 -41.90 -14.87 2.80
C ALA A 207 -41.17 -13.68 2.17
N ASP A 208 -41.18 -13.62 0.84
CA ASP A 208 -40.65 -12.47 0.12
C ASP A 208 -41.51 -11.23 0.34
N SER A 209 -40.86 -10.10 0.60
CA SER A 209 -41.49 -8.78 0.45
C SER A 209 -41.59 -8.39 -1.04
N PRO A 210 -42.50 -7.47 -1.40
CA PRO A 210 -42.51 -6.85 -2.73
C PRO A 210 -41.13 -6.33 -3.15
N VAL A 211 -40.89 -6.23 -4.46
CA VAL A 211 -39.62 -5.73 -4.99
C VAL A 211 -39.56 -4.24 -4.75
N ALA A 212 -38.52 -3.80 -4.05
CA ALA A 212 -38.25 -2.40 -3.80
C ALA A 212 -37.18 -1.90 -4.77
N PHE A 213 -37.42 -0.73 -5.36
CA PHE A 213 -36.47 -0.08 -6.24
C PHE A 213 -35.13 0.18 -5.55
N ASP A 214 -35.17 0.82 -4.38
CA ASP A 214 -34.00 1.22 -3.60
C ASP A 214 -33.23 0.04 -2.97
N ARG A 215 -33.77 -1.18 -3.02
CA ARG A 215 -33.09 -2.41 -2.57
C ARG A 215 -32.73 -3.33 -3.72
N GLU A 216 -33.69 -4.01 -4.33
CA GLU A 216 -33.42 -5.03 -5.35
C GLU A 216 -32.95 -4.45 -6.69
N VAL A 217 -33.55 -3.33 -7.14
CA VAL A 217 -33.17 -2.74 -8.43
C VAL A 217 -31.81 -2.07 -8.31
N ILE A 218 -31.60 -1.22 -7.29
CA ILE A 218 -30.31 -0.56 -7.07
C ILE A 218 -29.17 -1.58 -6.85
N SER A 219 -29.36 -2.58 -5.99
CA SER A 219 -28.32 -3.61 -5.79
C SER A 219 -28.00 -4.37 -7.08
N THR A 220 -29.01 -4.66 -7.91
CA THR A 220 -28.79 -5.26 -9.23
C THR A 220 -27.95 -4.36 -10.14
N LEU A 221 -28.26 -3.05 -10.23
CA LEU A 221 -27.51 -2.10 -11.03
C LEU A 221 -26.05 -1.99 -10.56
N THR A 222 -25.82 -1.99 -9.25
CA THR A 222 -24.48 -1.94 -8.64
C THR A 222 -23.71 -3.23 -8.87
N ARG A 223 -24.31 -4.39 -8.55
CA ARG A 223 -23.71 -5.71 -8.72
C ARG A 223 -23.28 -5.99 -10.15
N SER A 224 -24.09 -5.54 -11.10
CA SER A 224 -23.90 -5.74 -12.54
C SER A 224 -23.02 -4.65 -13.18
N GLY A 225 -22.55 -3.69 -12.39
CA GLY A 225 -21.64 -2.63 -12.83
C GLY A 225 -22.27 -1.50 -13.63
N CYS A 226 -23.60 -1.40 -13.68
CA CYS A 226 -24.33 -0.43 -14.51
C CYS A 226 -24.12 1.01 -14.03
N ASN A 227 -24.13 1.23 -12.72
CA ASN A 227 -23.98 2.54 -12.07
C ASN A 227 -22.54 2.79 -11.55
N LEU A 228 -21.54 2.15 -12.14
CA LEU A 228 -20.12 2.44 -11.85
C LEU A 228 -19.64 3.67 -12.62
N GLY A 229 -18.55 4.29 -12.15
CA GLY A 229 -17.97 5.51 -12.74
C GLY A 229 -17.47 5.33 -14.19
N THR A 230 -17.20 4.10 -14.60
CA THR A 230 -16.87 3.74 -15.99
C THR A 230 -18.10 3.67 -16.90
N CYS A 231 -19.30 3.55 -16.32
CA CYS A 231 -20.59 3.38 -16.99
C CYS A 231 -21.55 4.54 -16.67
N HIS A 232 -22.81 4.25 -16.29
CA HIS A 232 -23.83 5.27 -16.09
C HIS A 232 -23.67 6.07 -14.78
N GLY A 233 -22.88 5.56 -13.82
CA GLY A 233 -22.50 6.29 -12.61
C GLY A 233 -21.41 7.34 -12.82
N ASN A 234 -20.95 7.53 -14.05
CA ASN A 234 -20.06 8.63 -14.41
C ASN A 234 -20.74 9.99 -14.15
N LEU A 235 -19.95 11.02 -13.81
CA LEU A 235 -20.45 12.39 -13.60
C LEU A 235 -21.31 12.91 -14.78
N HIS A 236 -21.00 12.53 -16.01
CA HIS A 236 -21.79 12.91 -17.19
C HIS A 236 -22.72 11.80 -17.71
N GLY A 237 -22.72 10.62 -17.07
CA GLY A 237 -23.37 9.42 -17.56
C GLY A 237 -22.80 8.93 -18.90
N LYS A 238 -23.54 8.05 -19.58
CA LYS A 238 -23.21 7.51 -20.91
C LYS A 238 -24.47 7.48 -21.76
N GLY A 239 -24.36 7.90 -23.03
CA GLY A 239 -25.46 7.84 -23.99
C GLY A 239 -26.72 8.60 -23.55
N GLY A 240 -26.57 9.73 -22.83
CA GLY A 240 -27.70 10.51 -22.30
C GLY A 240 -28.40 9.88 -21.10
N PHE A 241 -27.88 8.78 -20.54
CA PHE A 241 -28.38 8.15 -19.32
C PHE A 241 -27.33 8.22 -18.22
N ARG A 242 -27.74 8.76 -17.08
CA ARG A 242 -26.91 8.95 -15.90
C ARG A 242 -27.64 8.38 -14.69
N LEU A 243 -26.88 7.66 -13.87
CA LEU A 243 -27.24 7.18 -12.55
C LEU A 243 -26.28 7.81 -11.53
N SER A 244 -26.66 7.77 -10.26
CA SER A 244 -25.80 8.01 -9.12
C SER A 244 -24.69 6.97 -9.10
N LEU A 245 -23.53 7.33 -8.54
CA LEU A 245 -22.42 6.40 -8.46
C LEU A 245 -22.75 5.32 -7.41
N ARG A 246 -22.72 4.05 -7.79
CA ARG A 246 -22.98 2.88 -6.91
C ARG A 246 -24.37 2.86 -6.22
N GLY A 247 -25.29 3.72 -6.63
CA GLY A 247 -26.63 3.78 -6.06
C GLY A 247 -26.78 4.71 -4.86
N ASP A 248 -25.81 5.61 -4.65
CA ASP A 248 -25.79 6.57 -3.53
C ASP A 248 -27.01 7.50 -3.46
N ASP A 249 -27.73 7.71 -4.56
CA ASP A 249 -28.99 8.47 -4.59
C ASP A 249 -30.09 7.69 -5.34
N PRO A 250 -30.83 6.80 -4.63
CA PRO A 250 -31.91 6.02 -5.23
C PRO A 250 -33.07 6.87 -5.77
N ILE A 251 -33.32 8.05 -5.19
CA ILE A 251 -34.41 8.91 -5.65
C ILE A 251 -34.06 9.51 -7.01
N PHE A 252 -32.83 10.01 -7.15
CA PHE A 252 -32.30 10.45 -8.43
C PHE A 252 -32.32 9.30 -9.45
N ASP A 253 -31.85 8.12 -9.07
CA ASP A 253 -31.81 6.96 -9.96
C ASP A 253 -33.19 6.52 -10.44
N TYR A 254 -34.17 6.52 -9.54
CA TYR A 254 -35.56 6.24 -9.87
C TYR A 254 -36.06 7.21 -10.94
N TYR A 255 -35.88 8.52 -10.73
CA TYR A 255 -36.31 9.53 -11.70
C TYR A 255 -35.63 9.31 -13.05
N ARG A 256 -34.32 9.07 -13.07
CA ARG A 256 -33.53 8.88 -14.30
C ARG A 256 -33.93 7.61 -15.05
N LEU A 257 -34.29 6.55 -14.33
CA LEU A 257 -34.66 5.27 -14.93
C LEU A 257 -36.14 5.23 -15.34
N ALA A 258 -37.05 5.55 -14.42
CA ALA A 258 -38.48 5.30 -14.56
C ALA A 258 -39.28 6.49 -15.08
N VAL A 259 -38.80 7.73 -14.92
CA VAL A 259 -39.61 8.94 -15.18
C VAL A 259 -39.08 9.73 -16.38
N GLU A 260 -37.77 9.96 -16.43
CA GLU A 260 -37.13 10.85 -17.40
C GLU A 260 -37.39 10.43 -18.87
N PHE A 261 -37.59 11.44 -19.74
CA PHE A 261 -37.92 11.26 -21.16
C PHE A 261 -39.20 10.45 -21.41
N GLY A 262 -40.22 10.63 -20.57
CA GLY A 262 -41.52 9.99 -20.73
C GLY A 262 -41.44 8.47 -20.57
N GLN A 263 -40.71 8.01 -19.55
CA GLN A 263 -40.54 6.58 -19.21
C GLN A 263 -39.90 5.73 -20.32
N ARG A 264 -39.17 6.31 -21.29
CA ARG A 264 -38.59 5.60 -22.45
C ARG A 264 -37.79 4.33 -22.12
N ARG A 265 -37.29 4.17 -20.90
CA ARG A 265 -36.43 3.04 -20.48
C ARG A 265 -37.20 1.88 -19.86
N ILE A 266 -38.49 2.07 -19.55
CA ILE A 266 -39.40 1.09 -18.98
C ILE A 266 -40.62 0.97 -19.89
N ASP A 267 -40.98 -0.26 -20.23
CA ASP A 267 -42.24 -0.55 -20.91
C ASP A 267 -43.20 -1.18 -19.91
N ALA A 268 -44.23 -0.42 -19.51
CA ALA A 268 -45.20 -0.88 -18.52
C ALA A 268 -46.21 -1.88 -19.08
N PHE A 269 -46.33 -2.01 -20.41
CA PHE A 269 -47.25 -2.95 -21.06
C PHE A 269 -46.58 -4.29 -21.32
N ASP A 270 -45.32 -4.28 -21.76
CA ASP A 270 -44.49 -5.46 -21.95
C ASP A 270 -43.14 -5.27 -21.24
N PRO A 271 -43.09 -5.57 -19.93
CA PRO A 271 -41.91 -5.34 -19.11
C PRO A 271 -40.62 -5.96 -19.65
N SER A 272 -40.73 -7.11 -20.33
CA SER A 272 -39.59 -7.79 -20.96
C SER A 272 -38.92 -6.97 -22.08
N LYS A 273 -39.65 -6.05 -22.73
CA LYS A 273 -39.13 -5.14 -23.77
C LYS A 273 -38.48 -3.89 -23.23
N SER A 274 -38.52 -3.67 -21.92
CA SER A 274 -37.90 -2.50 -21.29
C SER A 274 -36.43 -2.38 -21.68
N LEU A 275 -35.99 -1.16 -22.05
CA LEU A 275 -34.60 -0.92 -22.47
C LEU A 275 -33.60 -1.31 -21.39
N ILE A 276 -33.96 -1.14 -20.11
CA ILE A 276 -33.08 -1.53 -19.00
C ILE A 276 -32.77 -3.03 -18.99
N LEU A 277 -33.73 -3.88 -19.37
CA LEU A 277 -33.55 -5.33 -19.47
C LEU A 277 -32.85 -5.69 -20.78
N THR A 278 -33.36 -5.24 -21.92
CA THR A 278 -32.85 -5.63 -23.24
C THR A 278 -31.42 -5.15 -23.51
N LYS A 279 -31.01 -3.98 -22.97
CA LYS A 279 -29.61 -3.52 -23.02
C LYS A 279 -28.71 -4.33 -22.11
N ALA A 280 -29.20 -4.73 -20.93
CA ALA A 280 -28.42 -5.48 -19.96
C ALA A 280 -28.21 -6.94 -20.38
N THR A 281 -29.19 -7.57 -21.04
CA THR A 281 -29.07 -8.93 -21.58
C THR A 281 -28.38 -8.99 -22.94
N ALA A 282 -28.06 -7.82 -23.51
CA ALA A 282 -27.56 -7.63 -24.87
C ALA A 282 -28.52 -8.07 -25.98
N ALA A 283 -29.82 -8.24 -25.68
CA ALA A 283 -30.86 -8.38 -26.69
C ALA A 283 -30.96 -7.15 -27.61
N GLN A 284 -30.59 -5.98 -27.09
CA GLN A 284 -30.32 -4.79 -27.89
C GLN A 284 -28.87 -4.32 -27.70
N ALA A 285 -28.23 -3.87 -28.79
CA ALA A 285 -26.84 -3.43 -28.77
C ALA A 285 -26.55 -2.40 -27.66
N HIS A 286 -25.59 -2.72 -26.81
CA HIS A 286 -25.18 -1.90 -25.68
C HIS A 286 -23.65 -1.83 -25.64
N GLN A 287 -23.10 -0.62 -25.59
CA GLN A 287 -21.64 -0.43 -25.55
C GLN A 287 -21.00 -1.03 -24.30
N GLY A 288 -21.75 -1.14 -23.20
CA GLY A 288 -21.30 -1.81 -21.98
C GLY A 288 -21.30 -3.34 -22.08
N GLY A 289 -21.74 -3.93 -23.19
CA GLY A 289 -21.88 -5.38 -23.33
C GLY A 289 -23.00 -5.98 -22.46
N LYS A 290 -23.03 -7.31 -22.40
CA LYS A 290 -23.94 -8.08 -21.54
C LYS A 290 -23.55 -7.90 -20.07
N ARG A 291 -24.53 -7.62 -19.22
CA ARG A 291 -24.38 -7.36 -17.78
C ARG A 291 -24.94 -8.51 -16.93
N PHE A 292 -26.06 -9.10 -17.35
CA PHE A 292 -26.64 -10.31 -16.75
C PHE A 292 -27.46 -11.06 -17.79
N SER A 293 -27.87 -12.29 -17.48
CA SER A 293 -28.70 -13.15 -18.34
C SER A 293 -30.19 -13.12 -17.94
N GLU A 294 -31.06 -13.59 -18.82
CA GLU A 294 -32.53 -13.60 -18.61
C GLU A 294 -32.97 -14.56 -17.50
N ASP A 295 -32.20 -15.62 -17.25
CA ASP A 295 -32.42 -16.59 -16.18
C ASP A 295 -31.92 -16.12 -14.80
N SER A 296 -31.21 -14.99 -14.74
CA SER A 296 -30.64 -14.46 -13.49
C SER A 296 -31.70 -13.95 -12.52
N SER A 297 -31.40 -13.97 -11.21
CA SER A 297 -32.20 -13.31 -10.17
C SER A 297 -32.31 -11.81 -10.40
N HIS A 298 -31.25 -11.19 -10.92
CA HIS A 298 -31.17 -9.79 -11.30
C HIS A 298 -32.19 -9.38 -12.36
N TYR A 299 -32.31 -10.17 -13.44
CA TYR A 299 -33.32 -9.96 -14.48
C TYR A 299 -34.72 -10.07 -13.90
N ARG A 300 -35.00 -11.16 -13.15
CA ARG A 300 -36.30 -11.40 -12.53
C ARG A 300 -36.69 -10.30 -11.55
N ALA A 301 -35.75 -9.73 -10.81
CA ALA A 301 -36.02 -8.65 -9.87
C ALA A 301 -36.43 -7.35 -10.57
N ILE A 302 -35.69 -6.93 -11.59
CA ILE A 302 -36.05 -5.74 -12.36
C ILE A 302 -37.38 -5.95 -13.09
N LEU A 303 -37.60 -7.13 -13.69
CA LEU A 303 -38.86 -7.48 -14.34
C LEU A 303 -40.03 -7.39 -13.36
N ALA A 304 -39.92 -8.06 -12.21
CA ALA A 304 -40.97 -8.06 -11.20
C ALA A 304 -41.25 -6.67 -10.62
N TRP A 305 -40.24 -5.80 -10.49
CA TRP A 305 -40.45 -4.40 -10.11
C TRP A 305 -41.27 -3.64 -11.16
N ILE A 306 -41.01 -3.87 -12.45
CA ILE A 306 -41.77 -3.23 -13.54
C ILE A 306 -43.21 -3.78 -13.58
N ASP A 307 -43.39 -5.09 -13.43
CA ASP A 307 -44.71 -5.73 -13.32
C ASP A 307 -45.51 -5.19 -12.13
N GLN A 308 -44.84 -4.83 -11.04
CA GLN A 308 -45.42 -4.16 -9.86
C GLN A 308 -45.71 -2.67 -10.09
N GLY A 309 -45.60 -2.17 -11.32
CA GLY A 309 -45.89 -0.79 -11.69
C GLY A 309 -44.69 0.16 -11.61
N ALA A 310 -43.46 -0.35 -11.51
CA ALA A 310 -42.23 0.43 -11.46
C ALA A 310 -42.28 1.56 -10.42
N MET A 311 -42.81 1.27 -9.23
CA MET A 311 -43.02 2.27 -8.18
C MET A 311 -41.71 2.62 -7.46
N GLN A 312 -41.62 3.87 -7.01
CA GLN A 312 -40.59 4.26 -6.06
C GLN A 312 -40.87 3.59 -4.70
N SER A 313 -39.82 3.23 -3.98
CA SER A 313 -39.90 2.61 -2.66
C SER A 313 -39.05 3.35 -1.64
N SER A 314 -39.29 3.02 -0.36
CA SER A 314 -38.47 3.43 0.78
C SER A 314 -38.24 2.19 1.66
N ALA A 315 -37.47 1.24 1.17
CA ALA A 315 -37.15 0.01 1.89
C ALA A 315 -36.32 0.31 3.16
N PRO A 316 -36.39 -0.57 4.18
CA PRO A 316 -35.50 -0.50 5.33
C PRO A 316 -34.03 -0.48 4.90
N SER A 317 -33.24 0.41 5.49
CA SER A 317 -31.81 0.56 5.18
C SER A 317 -30.98 -0.55 5.82
N VAL A 318 -29.83 -0.85 5.21
CA VAL A 318 -28.82 -1.78 5.78
C VAL A 318 -28.20 -1.14 7.02
N THR A 319 -28.18 -1.87 8.14
CA THR A 319 -27.55 -1.45 9.40
C THR A 319 -26.18 -2.07 9.59
N SER A 320 -25.99 -3.32 9.13
CA SER A 320 -24.70 -4.00 9.16
C SER A 320 -24.59 -5.03 8.03
N LEU A 321 -23.35 -5.33 7.65
CA LEU A 321 -23.00 -6.38 6.72
C LEU A 321 -22.01 -7.32 7.41
N GLU A 322 -22.31 -8.61 7.42
CA GLU A 322 -21.47 -9.65 8.01
C GLU A 322 -21.03 -10.61 6.90
N VAL A 323 -19.73 -10.97 6.88
CA VAL A 323 -19.16 -11.91 5.91
C VAL A 323 -18.68 -13.15 6.65
N PHE A 324 -19.07 -14.33 6.14
CA PHE A 324 -18.74 -15.62 6.72
C PHE A 324 -17.93 -16.46 5.73
N PRO A 325 -16.83 -17.11 6.15
CA PRO A 325 -16.14 -16.88 7.43
C PRO A 325 -15.55 -15.45 7.46
N ALA A 326 -15.42 -14.85 8.65
CA ALA A 326 -14.75 -13.56 8.80
C ALA A 326 -13.24 -13.69 8.55
N SER A 327 -12.65 -14.80 8.99
CA SER A 327 -11.27 -15.20 8.70
C SER A 327 -11.20 -16.73 8.60
N GLN A 328 -10.50 -17.27 7.59
CA GLN A 328 -10.30 -18.72 7.47
C GLN A 328 -8.98 -19.06 6.77
N ARG A 329 -8.23 -20.00 7.37
CA ARG A 329 -7.11 -20.69 6.72
C ARG A 329 -7.63 -21.93 5.98
N ILE A 330 -7.22 -22.10 4.73
CA ILE A 330 -7.55 -23.23 3.88
C ILE A 330 -6.37 -24.18 3.89
N VAL A 331 -6.63 -25.48 4.12
CA VAL A 331 -5.58 -26.49 4.23
C VAL A 331 -4.70 -26.54 2.99
N GLN A 332 -3.47 -27.02 3.16
CA GLN A 332 -2.53 -27.25 2.08
C GLN A 332 -3.16 -28.07 0.92
N GLY A 333 -2.86 -27.67 -0.31
CA GLY A 333 -3.33 -28.34 -1.53
C GLY A 333 -4.78 -28.04 -1.91
N ASN A 334 -5.58 -27.48 -0.99
CA ASN A 334 -6.90 -26.96 -1.34
C ASN A 334 -6.80 -25.50 -1.83
N ARG A 335 -7.58 -25.21 -2.85
CA ARG A 335 -7.61 -23.95 -3.59
C ARG A 335 -9.01 -23.36 -3.71
N LEU A 336 -9.99 -23.99 -3.06
CA LEU A 336 -11.38 -23.56 -3.05
C LEU A 336 -11.74 -23.02 -1.67
N ALA A 337 -12.45 -21.89 -1.65
CA ALA A 337 -13.12 -21.36 -0.48
C ALA A 337 -14.49 -20.81 -0.87
N ARG A 338 -15.31 -20.48 0.12
CA ARG A 338 -16.59 -19.81 -0.07
C ARG A 338 -16.75 -18.70 0.94
N ILE A 339 -17.35 -17.61 0.50
CA ILE A 339 -17.83 -16.55 1.37
C ILE A 339 -19.33 -16.34 1.23
N ILE A 340 -19.97 -15.98 2.33
CA ILE A 340 -21.39 -15.70 2.44
C ILE A 340 -21.55 -14.33 3.04
N VAL A 341 -22.43 -13.51 2.49
CA VAL A 341 -22.68 -12.15 2.94
C VAL A 341 -24.10 -12.06 3.47
N GLN A 342 -24.25 -11.75 4.76
CA GLN A 342 -25.56 -11.47 5.37
C GLN A 342 -25.70 -9.97 5.63
N ALA A 343 -26.84 -9.40 5.23
CA ALA A 343 -27.20 -8.03 5.54
C ALA A 343 -28.29 -7.99 6.60
N ARG A 344 -28.09 -7.16 7.62
CA ARG A 344 -29.11 -6.81 8.61
C ARG A 344 -29.74 -5.46 8.23
N PHE A 345 -31.05 -5.37 8.40
CA PHE A 345 -31.83 -4.21 8.01
C PHE A 345 -32.45 -3.53 9.23
N ALA A 346 -32.84 -2.26 9.08
CA ALA A 346 -33.40 -1.44 10.16
C ALA A 346 -34.74 -1.96 10.73
N ASP A 347 -35.44 -2.82 9.99
CA ASP A 347 -36.66 -3.53 10.43
C ASP A 347 -36.34 -4.83 11.21
N GLY A 348 -35.06 -5.12 11.46
CA GLY A 348 -34.59 -6.34 12.09
C GLY A 348 -34.47 -7.54 11.15
N ALA A 349 -34.89 -7.42 9.89
CA ALA A 349 -34.76 -8.51 8.93
C ALA A 349 -33.27 -8.80 8.64
N VAL A 350 -32.96 -10.07 8.39
CA VAL A 350 -31.65 -10.54 7.94
C VAL A 350 -31.84 -11.30 6.65
N ARG A 351 -30.97 -11.06 5.66
CA ARG A 351 -31.04 -11.71 4.36
C ARG A 351 -29.65 -12.13 3.91
N ASP A 352 -29.56 -13.30 3.28
CA ASP A 352 -28.38 -13.67 2.49
C ASP A 352 -28.34 -12.82 1.22
N VAL A 353 -27.37 -11.92 1.14
CA VAL A 353 -27.18 -11.00 0.02
C VAL A 353 -25.94 -11.34 -0.80
N THR A 354 -25.39 -12.55 -0.68
CA THR A 354 -24.13 -12.93 -1.33
C THR A 354 -24.18 -12.71 -2.85
N SER A 355 -25.22 -13.24 -3.50
CA SER A 355 -25.42 -13.06 -4.95
C SER A 355 -25.77 -11.63 -5.37
N TRP A 356 -26.17 -10.80 -4.42
CA TRP A 356 -26.49 -9.39 -4.62
C TRP A 356 -25.31 -8.46 -4.29
N SER A 357 -24.27 -8.99 -3.66
CA SER A 357 -23.11 -8.26 -3.18
C SER A 357 -22.03 -8.22 -4.24
N ARG A 358 -21.34 -7.09 -4.34
CA ARG A 358 -20.09 -7.01 -5.08
C ARG A 358 -18.98 -7.54 -4.20
N LEU A 359 -18.27 -8.54 -4.70
CA LEU A 359 -17.14 -9.19 -4.03
C LEU A 359 -15.86 -8.79 -4.77
N GLU A 360 -14.89 -8.21 -4.07
CA GLU A 360 -13.67 -7.68 -4.66
C GLU A 360 -12.44 -8.21 -3.91
N PRO A 361 -11.56 -9.00 -4.57
CA PRO A 361 -10.31 -9.44 -3.98
C PRO A 361 -9.31 -8.28 -3.86
N SER A 362 -8.53 -8.28 -2.79
CA SER A 362 -7.42 -7.34 -2.57
C SER A 362 -6.27 -7.54 -3.57
N LEU A 363 -6.07 -8.78 -4.04
CA LEU A 363 -5.13 -9.13 -5.10
C LEU A 363 -5.91 -9.74 -6.28
N PRO A 364 -6.06 -9.06 -7.42
CA PRO A 364 -6.90 -9.52 -8.52
C PRO A 364 -6.22 -10.57 -9.44
N SER A 365 -4.94 -10.86 -9.25
CA SER A 365 -4.20 -11.85 -10.03
C SER A 365 -4.11 -13.16 -9.27
N GLY A 366 -4.25 -14.29 -9.96
CA GLY A 366 -4.17 -15.63 -9.34
C GLY A 366 -5.41 -16.03 -8.53
N VAL A 367 -6.52 -15.30 -8.65
CA VAL A 367 -7.79 -15.63 -7.96
C VAL A 367 -9.02 -15.35 -8.82
N GLU A 368 -9.96 -16.29 -8.84
CA GLU A 368 -11.30 -16.13 -9.41
C GLU A 368 -12.33 -16.03 -8.28
N VAL A 369 -13.15 -14.96 -8.29
CA VAL A 369 -14.28 -14.79 -7.37
C VAL A 369 -15.59 -14.87 -8.15
N ARG A 370 -16.36 -15.93 -7.92
CA ARG A 370 -17.63 -16.19 -8.60
C ARG A 370 -18.79 -15.47 -7.92
N GLY A 371 -19.87 -15.27 -8.67
CA GLY A 371 -21.03 -14.51 -8.20
C GLY A 371 -21.86 -15.20 -7.13
N ASP A 372 -21.64 -16.50 -6.92
CA ASP A 372 -22.21 -17.28 -5.83
C ASP A 372 -21.34 -17.23 -4.55
N GLY A 373 -20.27 -16.44 -4.50
CA GLY A 373 -19.38 -16.37 -3.34
C GLY A 373 -18.29 -17.43 -3.30
N THR A 374 -18.20 -18.32 -4.30
CA THR A 374 -17.11 -19.27 -4.43
C THR A 374 -15.82 -18.56 -4.87
N ILE A 375 -14.70 -18.90 -4.25
CA ILE A 375 -13.36 -18.34 -4.49
C ILE A 375 -12.44 -19.49 -4.88
N GLU A 376 -11.70 -19.32 -5.98
CA GLU A 376 -10.71 -20.27 -6.46
C GLU A 376 -9.36 -19.57 -6.61
N ALA A 377 -8.34 -20.05 -5.90
CA ALA A 377 -6.98 -19.49 -5.94
C ALA A 377 -6.04 -20.38 -6.75
N GLU A 378 -5.16 -19.79 -7.56
CA GLU A 378 -4.20 -20.55 -8.38
C GLU A 378 -3.05 -21.13 -7.54
N HIS A 379 -2.62 -20.41 -6.50
CA HIS A 379 -1.47 -20.75 -5.67
C HIS A 379 -1.68 -20.33 -4.21
N ALA A 380 -0.66 -20.50 -3.35
CA ALA A 380 -0.74 -20.08 -1.95
C ALA A 380 -0.82 -18.56 -1.88
N MET A 381 -1.72 -18.02 -1.05
CA MET A 381 -1.93 -16.58 -0.93
C MET A 381 -2.74 -16.20 0.30
N ASP A 382 -2.58 -14.96 0.74
CA ASP A 382 -3.37 -14.33 1.80
C ASP A 382 -4.17 -13.19 1.17
N LEU A 383 -5.48 -13.32 1.27
CA LEU A 383 -6.41 -12.53 0.50
C LEU A 383 -7.50 -11.95 1.38
N SER A 384 -7.65 -10.64 1.35
CA SER A 384 -8.90 -10.01 1.78
C SER A 384 -9.90 -9.94 0.63
N ILE A 385 -11.15 -10.35 0.87
CA ILE A 385 -12.30 -10.17 -0.03
C ILE A 385 -13.23 -9.12 0.56
N GLY A 386 -13.29 -7.94 -0.06
CA GLY A 386 -14.26 -6.91 0.28
C GLY A 386 -15.65 -7.26 -0.25
N ALA A 387 -16.66 -7.16 0.61
CA ALA A 387 -18.07 -7.32 0.27
C ALA A 387 -18.78 -5.96 0.35
N THR A 388 -19.54 -5.64 -0.70
CA THR A 388 -20.32 -4.40 -0.79
C THR A 388 -21.75 -4.71 -1.18
N TYR A 389 -22.70 -4.29 -0.34
CA TYR A 389 -24.13 -4.38 -0.63
C TYR A 389 -24.83 -3.09 -0.18
N LEU A 390 -25.39 -2.35 -1.16
CA LEU A 390 -25.92 -1.00 -0.94
C LEU A 390 -24.88 -0.12 -0.23
N ASP A 391 -25.21 0.46 0.93
CA ASP A 391 -24.29 1.24 1.76
C ASP A 391 -23.45 0.39 2.73
N GLY A 392 -23.71 -0.91 2.84
CA GLY A 392 -22.97 -1.82 3.70
C GLY A 392 -21.61 -2.18 3.11
N ARG A 393 -20.57 -2.18 3.95
CA ARG A 393 -19.22 -2.66 3.65
C ARG A 393 -18.82 -3.65 4.75
N SER A 394 -18.05 -4.65 4.34
CA SER A 394 -17.43 -5.64 5.22
C SER A 394 -16.35 -6.38 4.41
N ALA A 395 -15.53 -7.19 5.05
CA ALA A 395 -14.55 -8.01 4.35
C ALA A 395 -14.32 -9.34 5.08
N SER A 396 -13.80 -10.31 4.33
CA SER A 396 -13.28 -11.58 4.86
C SER A 396 -11.81 -11.70 4.56
N ARG A 397 -11.04 -12.35 5.42
CA ARG A 397 -9.64 -12.75 5.16
C ARG A 397 -9.56 -14.25 4.94
N ILE A 398 -9.13 -14.67 3.75
CA ILE A 398 -8.95 -16.08 3.40
C ILE A 398 -7.48 -16.30 3.10
N VAL A 399 -6.90 -17.32 3.73
CA VAL A 399 -5.49 -17.68 3.52
C VAL A 399 -5.39 -19.10 2.97
N PHE A 400 -4.88 -19.23 1.75
CA PHE A 400 -4.59 -20.52 1.12
C PHE A 400 -3.15 -20.93 1.45
N LEU A 401 -3.00 -22.00 2.23
CA LEU A 401 -1.69 -22.46 2.69
C LEU A 401 -0.86 -23.10 1.56
N GLY A 402 0.46 -22.96 1.71
CA GLY A 402 1.46 -23.49 0.77
C GLY A 402 1.78 -24.96 0.97
N ASP A 403 2.56 -25.53 0.05
CA ASP A 403 3.04 -26.91 0.21
C ASP A 403 4.17 -26.99 1.24
N SER A 404 3.85 -27.45 2.45
CA SER A 404 4.79 -27.52 3.57
C SER A 404 5.99 -28.46 3.36
N THR A 405 5.92 -29.38 2.38
CA THR A 405 7.02 -30.35 2.16
C THR A 405 8.30 -29.68 1.66
N LEU A 406 8.21 -28.50 1.03
CA LEU A 406 9.36 -27.71 0.59
C LEU A 406 9.93 -26.77 1.65
N ASN A 407 9.12 -26.37 2.64
CA ASN A 407 9.60 -25.60 3.80
C ASN A 407 10.55 -26.40 4.70
N GLN A 408 10.56 -27.74 4.57
CA GLN A 408 11.53 -28.61 5.24
C GLN A 408 12.82 -28.84 4.42
N VAL A 409 12.80 -28.62 3.10
CA VAL A 409 13.90 -29.00 2.18
C VAL A 409 14.93 -27.87 2.00
N SER A 410 14.62 -26.65 2.43
CA SER A 410 15.54 -25.50 2.31
C SER A 410 16.67 -25.47 3.35
N GLY A 411 16.83 -26.50 4.19
CA GLY A 411 17.89 -26.53 5.21
C GLY A 411 17.71 -25.53 6.36
N LEU A 412 16.62 -24.76 6.35
CA LEU A 412 16.09 -24.09 7.52
C LEU A 412 15.48 -25.19 8.39
N ALA A 413 16.16 -25.53 9.48
CA ALA A 413 15.63 -26.47 10.47
C ALA A 413 14.15 -26.10 10.74
N GLN A 414 13.30 -27.11 10.97
CA GLN A 414 12.11 -26.88 11.79
C GLN A 414 12.61 -26.17 13.02
N GLY A 415 12.41 -24.86 13.10
CA GLY A 415 12.70 -24.12 14.30
C GLY A 415 11.81 -24.75 15.34
N SER A 416 12.39 -25.60 16.19
CA SER A 416 11.79 -25.98 17.46
C SER A 416 11.21 -24.70 18.06
N LEU A 417 10.08 -24.80 18.78
CA LEU A 417 9.66 -23.74 19.72
C LEU A 417 10.92 -23.13 20.33
N PRO A 418 11.19 -21.82 20.19
CA PRO A 418 12.49 -21.24 20.49
C PRO A 418 12.90 -21.53 21.94
N GLY A 419 13.70 -22.57 22.11
CA GLY A 419 14.04 -23.14 23.42
C GLY A 419 15.32 -23.97 23.42
N GLU A 420 15.97 -24.18 22.26
CA GLU A 420 17.17 -25.01 22.16
C GLU A 420 18.25 -24.46 21.21
N THR A 421 18.29 -23.15 20.94
CA THR A 421 19.52 -22.52 20.44
C THR A 421 20.31 -21.96 21.59
N ASP A 422 21.41 -22.64 21.90
CA ASP A 422 22.39 -22.46 22.97
C ASP A 422 23.19 -21.13 22.84
N HIS A 423 22.53 -20.00 22.55
CA HIS A 423 23.18 -18.70 22.56
C HIS A 423 23.02 -18.07 23.96
N PRO A 424 24.10 -17.98 24.76
CA PRO A 424 24.04 -17.66 26.20
C PRO A 424 23.60 -16.23 26.55
N TYR A 425 23.18 -15.44 25.56
CA TYR A 425 22.85 -14.01 25.69
C TYR A 425 21.43 -13.68 25.25
N ASP A 426 20.60 -14.68 24.97
CA ASP A 426 19.27 -14.48 24.40
C ASP A 426 18.16 -14.85 25.40
N HIS A 427 17.70 -13.84 26.15
CA HIS A 427 16.50 -13.93 26.98
C HIS A 427 15.21 -13.55 26.21
N SER A 428 15.27 -13.32 24.88
CA SER A 428 14.21 -12.65 24.11
C SER A 428 13.02 -13.53 23.71
N TYR A 429 13.10 -14.84 23.89
CA TYR A 429 12.05 -15.78 23.43
C TYR A 429 10.74 -15.75 24.23
N ASN A 430 10.65 -14.91 25.26
CA ASN A 430 9.42 -14.64 26.02
C ASN A 430 8.79 -13.27 25.73
N HIS A 431 9.32 -12.51 24.75
CA HIS A 431 8.73 -11.22 24.41
C HIS A 431 7.30 -11.41 23.83
N PRO A 432 6.29 -10.65 24.29
CA PRO A 432 4.91 -10.79 23.81
C PRO A 432 4.78 -10.68 22.28
N TYR A 433 5.51 -9.74 21.66
CA TYR A 433 5.50 -9.55 20.20
C TYR A 433 6.01 -10.80 19.44
N ASP A 434 7.09 -11.41 19.91
CA ASP A 434 7.67 -12.59 19.26
C ASP A 434 6.74 -13.80 19.34
N ARG A 435 5.98 -13.93 20.44
CA ARG A 435 4.97 -14.98 20.58
C ARG A 435 3.88 -14.85 19.52
N THR A 436 3.31 -13.65 19.33
CA THR A 436 2.26 -13.44 18.33
C THR A 436 2.73 -13.73 16.90
N ILE A 437 4.01 -13.45 16.59
CA ILE A 437 4.61 -13.72 15.29
C ILE A 437 4.92 -15.21 15.12
N ALA A 438 5.41 -15.88 16.17
CA ALA A 438 5.66 -17.31 16.15
C ALA A 438 4.37 -18.11 15.99
N GLU A 439 3.33 -17.79 16.76
CA GLU A 439 2.00 -18.41 16.65
C GLU A 439 1.42 -18.22 15.25
N GLN A 440 1.52 -17.01 14.69
CA GLN A 440 1.08 -16.77 13.32
C GLN A 440 1.91 -17.54 12.29
N SER A 441 3.23 -17.58 12.43
CA SER A 441 4.12 -18.27 11.48
C SER A 441 3.87 -19.77 11.48
N GLU A 442 3.64 -20.36 12.66
CA GLU A 442 3.23 -21.77 12.81
C GLU A 442 1.89 -22.02 12.11
N GLN A 443 0.88 -21.16 12.36
CA GLN A 443 -0.43 -21.24 11.72
C GLN A 443 -0.38 -21.11 10.19
N LEU A 444 0.55 -20.31 9.68
CA LEU A 444 0.77 -20.09 8.24
C LEU A 444 1.76 -21.07 7.62
N GLN A 445 2.35 -21.97 8.43
CA GLN A 445 3.40 -22.89 8.02
C GLN A 445 4.62 -22.19 7.41
N ILE A 446 4.96 -21.00 7.90
CA ILE A 446 6.10 -20.20 7.46
C ILE A 446 7.26 -20.40 8.44
N SER A 447 8.45 -20.70 7.91
CA SER A 447 9.65 -20.83 8.74
C SER A 447 10.15 -19.46 9.18
N LEU A 448 10.43 -19.34 10.47
CA LEU A 448 11.10 -18.17 11.04
C LEU A 448 12.58 -18.18 10.66
N ALA A 449 13.10 -17.04 10.21
CA ALA A 449 14.52 -16.86 9.96
C ALA A 449 15.32 -16.87 11.27
N ASP A 450 16.54 -17.38 11.15
CA ASP A 450 17.55 -17.34 12.22
C ASP A 450 17.88 -15.90 12.62
N ARG A 451 18.59 -15.75 13.74
CA ARG A 451 19.11 -14.46 14.18
C ARG A 451 20.14 -13.92 13.17
N ALA A 452 20.12 -12.61 12.95
CA ALA A 452 21.17 -11.92 12.21
C ALA A 452 22.52 -12.04 12.94
N ASP A 453 23.62 -12.05 12.18
CA ASP A 453 24.94 -12.00 12.77
C ASP A 453 25.16 -10.70 13.56
N ASP A 454 26.06 -10.73 14.53
CA ASP A 454 26.28 -9.61 15.46
C ASP A 454 26.64 -8.29 14.75
N GLY A 455 27.40 -8.34 13.66
CA GLY A 455 27.78 -7.16 12.87
C GLY A 455 26.59 -6.58 12.11
N MET A 456 25.76 -7.45 11.53
CA MET A 456 24.51 -7.07 10.89
C MET A 456 23.53 -6.45 11.89
N PHE A 457 23.38 -7.06 13.06
CA PHE A 457 22.47 -6.57 14.11
C PHE A 457 22.87 -5.18 14.62
N ILE A 458 24.14 -4.97 14.99
CA ILE A 458 24.57 -3.67 15.51
C ILE A 458 24.47 -2.57 14.45
N ARG A 459 24.81 -2.89 13.19
CA ARG A 459 24.63 -1.98 12.06
C ARG A 459 23.16 -1.60 11.88
N ARG A 460 22.27 -2.60 11.92
CA ARG A 460 20.83 -2.39 11.79
C ARG A 460 20.30 -1.53 12.92
N LEU A 461 20.72 -1.81 14.15
CA LEU A 461 20.29 -1.09 15.34
C LEU A 461 20.64 0.41 15.23
N PHE A 462 21.86 0.76 14.83
CA PHE A 462 22.28 2.14 14.63
C PHE A 462 21.51 2.82 13.49
N LEU A 463 21.43 2.19 12.32
CA LEU A 463 20.77 2.79 11.15
C LEU A 463 19.26 2.96 11.33
N ALA A 464 18.60 2.02 12.01
CA ALA A 464 17.16 2.08 12.26
C ALA A 464 16.80 3.08 13.36
N THR A 465 17.67 3.25 14.37
CA THR A 465 17.39 4.05 15.57
C THR A 465 17.87 5.49 15.46
N VAL A 466 19.13 5.70 15.03
CA VAL A 466 19.77 7.03 14.99
C VAL A 466 20.17 7.48 13.58
N GLY A 467 20.06 6.60 12.58
CA GLY A 467 20.29 6.93 11.17
C GLY A 467 21.74 7.19 10.76
N ARG A 468 22.71 6.64 11.51
CA ARG A 468 24.16 6.64 11.17
C ARG A 468 24.73 5.22 11.25
N LEU A 469 25.97 5.03 10.79
CA LEU A 469 26.70 3.79 11.03
C LEU A 469 27.31 3.80 12.45
N PRO A 470 27.52 2.63 13.07
CA PRO A 470 28.40 2.54 14.22
C PRO A 470 29.84 2.78 13.78
N SER A 471 30.61 3.47 14.61
CA SER A 471 32.05 3.60 14.42
C SER A 471 32.74 2.23 14.54
N PRO A 472 33.96 2.06 13.99
CA PRO A 472 34.75 0.86 14.19
C PRO A 472 34.93 0.51 15.67
N GLU A 473 35.13 1.50 16.53
CA GLU A 473 35.30 1.33 17.96
C GLU A 473 34.01 0.83 18.62
N GLU A 474 32.86 1.46 18.35
CA GLU A 474 31.54 1.01 18.85
C GLU A 474 31.23 -0.42 18.38
N THR A 475 31.55 -0.72 17.12
CA THR A 475 31.37 -2.06 16.53
C THR A 475 32.24 -3.09 17.27
N LEU A 476 33.52 -2.82 17.45
CA LEU A 476 34.44 -3.73 18.14
C LEU A 476 34.07 -3.89 19.62
N GLU A 477 33.62 -2.82 20.29
CA GLU A 477 33.12 -2.89 21.66
C GLU A 477 31.90 -3.82 21.76
N TYR A 478 30.93 -3.67 20.86
CA TYR A 478 29.77 -4.56 20.78
C TYR A 478 30.19 -6.02 20.52
N LEU A 479 31.09 -6.24 19.55
CA LEU A 479 31.55 -7.59 19.19
C LEU A 479 32.40 -8.25 20.28
N ALA A 480 33.07 -7.47 21.12
CA ALA A 480 33.85 -7.96 22.27
C ALA A 480 32.98 -8.20 23.51
N ASP A 481 31.83 -7.52 23.62
CA ASP A 481 30.90 -7.70 24.72
C ASP A 481 30.23 -9.09 24.67
N ARG A 482 30.34 -9.80 25.78
CA ARG A 482 29.82 -11.14 26.04
C ARG A 482 28.81 -11.12 27.19
N SER A 483 28.25 -9.96 27.52
CA SER A 483 27.20 -9.83 28.52
C SER A 483 25.84 -10.26 27.96
N PRO A 484 25.00 -10.95 28.74
CA PRO A 484 23.61 -11.22 28.35
C PRO A 484 22.77 -9.95 28.20
N MET A 485 23.20 -8.83 28.80
CA MET A 485 22.54 -7.52 28.69
C MET A 485 23.11 -6.65 27.55
N ARG A 486 23.98 -7.18 26.69
CA ARG A 486 24.64 -6.40 25.63
C ARG A 486 23.63 -5.63 24.78
N ASN A 487 22.62 -6.32 24.25
CA ASN A 487 21.65 -5.72 23.34
C ASN A 487 20.83 -4.63 24.05
N ASP A 488 20.32 -4.93 25.25
CA ASP A 488 19.56 -3.97 26.07
C ASP A 488 20.36 -2.69 26.31
N ARG A 489 21.64 -2.80 26.69
CA ARG A 489 22.48 -1.63 26.94
C ARG A 489 22.66 -0.77 25.71
N TRP A 490 22.92 -1.36 24.55
CA TRP A 490 23.08 -0.61 23.30
C TRP A 490 21.77 0.01 22.83
N ILE A 491 20.63 -0.68 23.01
CA ILE A 491 19.30 -0.12 22.74
C ILE A 491 19.06 1.10 23.63
N ASP A 492 19.26 0.97 24.94
CA ASP A 492 19.05 2.06 25.89
C ASP A 492 19.97 3.26 25.63
N GLN A 493 21.23 3.01 25.26
CA GLN A 493 22.18 4.05 24.85
C GLN A 493 21.72 4.79 23.60
N LEU A 494 21.26 4.08 22.57
CA LEU A 494 20.83 4.70 21.31
C LEU A 494 19.50 5.45 21.44
N LEU A 495 18.59 5.02 22.31
CA LEU A 495 17.36 5.75 22.62
C LEU A 495 17.63 7.04 23.42
N ALA A 496 18.77 7.10 24.12
CA ALA A 496 19.26 8.30 24.80
C ALA A 496 20.13 9.21 23.89
N ASP A 497 20.55 8.72 22.72
CA ASP A 497 21.36 9.48 21.77
C ASP A 497 20.50 10.57 21.09
N PRO A 498 20.96 11.84 21.03
CA PRO A 498 20.24 12.91 20.33
C PRO A 498 19.90 12.60 18.86
N GLY A 499 20.65 11.71 18.22
CA GLY A 499 20.36 11.19 16.88
C GLY A 499 19.00 10.51 16.77
N PHE A 500 18.52 9.84 17.83
CA PHE A 500 17.17 9.29 17.89
C PHE A 500 16.13 10.40 17.78
N ASP A 501 16.33 11.49 18.53
CA ASP A 501 15.42 12.63 18.55
C ASP A 501 15.33 13.29 17.17
N TYR A 502 16.47 13.47 16.48
CA TYR A 502 16.51 14.00 15.11
C TYR A 502 15.88 13.05 14.09
N ALA A 503 16.15 11.75 14.20
CA ALA A 503 15.57 10.75 13.30
C ALA A 503 14.04 10.80 13.34
N TRP A 504 13.46 10.81 14.55
CA TRP A 504 12.02 10.90 14.72
C TRP A 504 11.44 12.29 14.40
N ALA A 505 12.15 13.38 14.70
CA ALA A 505 11.71 14.73 14.34
C ALA A 505 11.63 14.90 12.82
N MET A 506 12.55 14.30 12.07
CA MET A 506 12.53 14.27 10.61
C MET A 506 11.31 13.49 10.08
N ARG A 507 10.99 12.33 10.68
CA ARG A 507 9.81 11.54 10.29
C ARG A 507 8.51 12.29 10.54
N TRP A 508 8.37 12.88 11.73
CA TRP A 508 7.20 13.71 12.03
C TRP A 508 7.14 14.95 11.16
N SER A 509 8.27 15.57 10.83
CA SER A 509 8.34 16.69 9.88
C SER A 509 7.81 16.31 8.50
N ASP A 510 8.03 15.08 8.03
CA ASP A 510 7.46 14.59 6.77
C ASP A 510 5.93 14.45 6.90
N LEU A 511 5.43 13.84 7.98
CA LEU A 511 4.01 13.59 8.21
C LEU A 511 3.18 14.87 8.40
N VAL A 512 3.71 15.88 9.09
CA VAL A 512 3.00 17.16 9.33
C VAL A 512 3.24 18.20 8.23
N ARG A 513 3.92 17.79 7.15
CA ARG A 513 4.27 18.64 5.99
C ARG A 513 5.08 19.87 6.38
N ASN A 514 6.16 19.69 7.13
CA ASN A 514 7.09 20.75 7.51
C ASN A 514 7.86 21.30 6.27
N GLU A 515 7.20 22.15 5.49
CA GLU A 515 7.60 22.60 4.16
C GLU A 515 7.92 24.10 4.13
N ASP A 516 9.16 24.44 3.77
CA ASP A 516 9.69 25.80 3.84
C ASP A 516 8.91 26.84 3.01
N LYS A 517 8.33 26.51 1.85
CA LYS A 517 7.69 27.53 0.99
C LYS A 517 6.39 28.08 1.59
N VAL A 518 5.67 27.28 2.38
CA VAL A 518 4.43 27.72 3.03
C VAL A 518 4.65 28.23 4.46
N MET A 519 5.73 27.81 5.14
CA MET A 519 6.03 28.24 6.51
C MET A 519 7.27 29.10 6.72
N SER A 520 8.00 29.47 5.66
CA SER A 520 9.36 30.02 5.67
C SER A 520 10.39 29.06 6.27
N SER A 521 11.66 29.17 5.88
CA SER A 521 12.70 28.32 6.49
C SER A 521 12.87 28.53 8.00
N ARG A 522 12.55 29.73 8.50
CA ARG A 522 12.55 30.01 9.95
C ARG A 522 11.43 29.24 10.64
N GLY A 523 10.20 29.30 10.13
CA GLY A 523 9.08 28.55 10.69
C GLY A 523 9.32 27.04 10.61
N ALA A 524 9.89 26.55 9.51
CA ALA A 524 10.20 25.14 9.36
C ALA A 524 11.25 24.65 10.38
N SER A 525 12.25 25.48 10.64
CA SER A 525 13.26 25.22 11.67
C SER A 525 12.66 25.22 13.07
N LEU A 526 11.77 26.17 13.38
CA LEU A 526 11.10 26.25 14.68
C LEU A 526 10.18 25.05 14.93
N LEU A 527 9.40 24.63 13.94
CA LEU A 527 8.55 23.44 14.06
C LEU A 527 9.39 22.17 14.19
N HIS A 528 10.49 22.05 13.42
CA HIS A 528 11.38 20.90 13.52
C HIS A 528 12.01 20.78 14.91
N GLU A 529 12.49 21.90 15.46
CA GLU A 529 13.08 21.93 16.80
C GLU A 529 12.05 21.60 17.88
N TRP A 530 10.83 22.16 17.77
CA TRP A 530 9.74 21.83 18.69
C TRP A 530 9.42 20.33 18.68
N LEU A 531 9.35 19.70 17.49
CA LEU A 531 9.17 18.24 17.37
C LEU A 531 10.31 17.47 18.03
N ARG A 532 11.56 17.88 17.79
CA ARG A 532 12.75 17.27 18.41
C ARG A 532 12.68 17.35 19.93
N GLU A 533 12.27 18.48 20.49
CA GLU A 533 12.12 18.67 21.94
C GLU A 533 11.05 17.75 22.55
N GLN A 534 9.93 17.52 21.85
CA GLN A 534 8.89 16.59 22.32
C GLN A 534 9.43 15.16 22.39
N ILE A 535 10.24 14.75 21.40
CA ILE A 535 10.85 13.42 21.37
C ILE A 535 11.98 13.30 22.41
N ALA A 536 12.83 14.31 22.54
CA ALA A 536 13.95 14.33 23.46
C ALA A 536 13.49 14.20 24.92
N SER A 537 12.38 14.87 25.26
CA SER A 537 11.75 14.78 26.58
C SER A 537 10.90 13.52 26.78
N ASP A 538 10.74 12.68 25.75
CA ASP A 538 9.83 11.54 25.70
C ASP A 538 8.41 11.89 26.18
N ARG A 539 7.95 13.08 25.79
CA ARG A 539 6.60 13.54 26.14
C ARG A 539 5.57 12.60 25.50
N PRO A 540 4.52 12.17 26.23
CA PRO A 540 3.49 11.29 25.70
C PRO A 540 2.97 11.72 24.33
N LEU A 541 3.00 10.82 23.34
CA LEU A 541 2.59 11.10 21.96
C LEU A 541 1.18 11.72 21.89
N GLN A 542 0.23 11.17 22.66
CA GLN A 542 -1.14 11.65 22.72
C GLN A 542 -1.26 13.11 23.16
N GLU A 543 -0.36 13.58 24.05
CA GLU A 543 -0.45 14.92 24.63
C GLU A 543 0.04 15.98 23.65
N TRP A 544 1.23 15.80 23.10
CA TRP A 544 1.77 16.79 22.18
C TRP A 544 1.10 16.72 20.80
N ILE A 545 0.56 15.58 20.36
CA ILE A 545 -0.30 15.52 19.17
C ILE A 545 -1.61 16.26 19.42
N GLY A 546 -2.20 16.11 20.61
CA GLY A 546 -3.37 16.89 21.03
C GLY A 546 -3.07 18.40 21.02
N GLU A 547 -1.91 18.81 21.53
CA GLU A 547 -1.44 20.20 21.44
C GLU A 547 -1.24 20.64 19.99
N LEU A 548 -0.61 19.82 19.14
CA LEU A 548 -0.37 20.13 17.73
C LEU A 548 -1.67 20.47 17.00
N VAL A 549 -2.71 19.63 17.13
CA VAL A 549 -3.98 19.83 16.43
C VAL A 549 -4.89 20.86 17.10
N SER A 550 -4.61 21.29 18.33
CA SER A 550 -5.37 22.35 19.02
C SER A 550 -4.65 23.70 19.08
N SER A 551 -3.44 23.80 18.52
CA SER A 551 -2.59 24.98 18.64
C SER A 551 -3.06 26.18 17.81
N LEU A 552 -3.00 27.35 18.44
CA LEU A 552 -3.34 28.66 17.89
C LEU A 552 -2.23 29.67 18.24
N GLY A 553 -2.28 30.87 17.66
CA GLY A 553 -1.34 31.95 17.92
C GLY A 553 -0.31 32.14 16.82
N SER A 554 0.75 32.90 17.12
CA SER A 554 1.89 33.10 16.21
C SER A 554 2.56 31.77 15.91
N THR A 555 2.84 31.51 14.65
CA THR A 555 3.57 30.30 14.21
C THR A 555 5.06 30.33 14.57
N TYR A 556 5.60 31.49 14.96
CA TYR A 556 6.97 31.62 15.46
C TYR A 556 7.07 31.50 16.98
N GLU A 557 6.09 32.05 17.72
CA GLU A 557 6.07 31.96 19.19
C GLU A 557 5.45 30.64 19.67
N ASN A 558 4.49 30.10 18.91
CA ASN A 558 3.87 28.80 19.11
C ASN A 558 4.02 27.91 17.85
N PRO A 559 5.19 27.29 17.63
CA PRO A 559 5.49 26.49 16.44
C PRO A 559 4.43 25.45 16.02
N PRO A 560 3.78 24.68 16.93
CA PRO A 560 2.77 23.69 16.51
C PRO A 560 1.59 24.29 15.74
N ALA A 561 1.27 25.59 15.90
CA ALA A 561 0.26 26.27 15.09
C ALA A 561 0.58 26.24 13.57
N SER A 562 1.85 25.98 13.20
CA SER A 562 2.30 25.80 11.81
C SER A 562 1.63 24.62 11.10
N PHE A 563 1.04 23.67 11.83
CA PHE A 563 0.21 22.62 11.24
C PHE A 563 -0.88 23.22 10.32
N TYR A 564 -1.46 24.36 10.68
CA TYR A 564 -2.50 25.02 9.89
C TYR A 564 -1.98 25.95 8.78
N ARG A 565 -0.66 26.07 8.60
CA ARG A 565 -0.06 26.77 7.44
C ARG A 565 -0.06 25.91 6.18
N THR A 566 0.12 24.59 6.34
CA THR A 566 0.15 23.59 5.25
C THR A 566 -1.24 22.98 5.01
N HIS A 567 -2.10 23.01 6.02
CA HIS A 567 -3.49 22.52 6.00
C HIS A 567 -4.48 23.70 6.04
N ARG A 568 -4.50 24.52 4.98
CA ARG A 568 -5.23 25.80 4.97
C ARG A 568 -6.75 25.63 4.92
N ASP A 569 -7.22 24.72 4.08
CA ASP A 569 -8.66 24.47 3.90
C ASP A 569 -9.16 23.45 4.93
N ALA A 570 -10.39 23.64 5.41
CA ALA A 570 -11.00 22.75 6.40
C ALA A 570 -11.05 21.28 5.95
N GLU A 571 -11.32 21.09 4.66
CA GLU A 571 -11.30 19.78 3.99
C GLU A 571 -9.89 19.15 3.99
N VAL A 572 -8.86 19.94 3.66
CA VAL A 572 -7.46 19.47 3.64
C VAL A 572 -6.98 19.13 5.06
N ALA A 573 -7.37 19.92 6.06
CA ALA A 573 -7.09 19.65 7.47
C ALA A 573 -7.75 18.36 7.96
N ALA A 574 -9.02 18.11 7.59
CA ALA A 574 -9.71 16.86 7.89
C ALA A 574 -9.07 15.65 7.21
N GLU A 575 -8.80 15.73 5.91
CA GLU A 575 -8.16 14.64 5.16
C GLU A 575 -6.79 14.30 5.74
N SER A 576 -5.99 15.32 6.05
CA SER A 576 -4.65 15.14 6.59
C SER A 576 -4.68 14.61 8.02
N SER A 577 -5.60 15.10 8.86
CA SER A 577 -5.72 14.61 10.24
C SER A 577 -6.18 13.15 10.26
N ALA A 578 -7.16 12.77 9.42
CA ALA A 578 -7.60 11.38 9.30
C ALA A 578 -6.46 10.46 8.83
N GLN A 579 -5.70 10.88 7.80
CA GLN A 579 -4.64 10.05 7.25
C GLN A 579 -3.42 9.93 8.17
N VAL A 580 -2.98 11.03 8.79
CA VAL A 580 -1.79 11.05 9.67
C VAL A 580 -2.10 10.35 10.99
N PHE A 581 -3.19 10.73 11.67
CA PHE A 581 -3.42 10.32 13.05
C PHE A 581 -4.33 9.10 13.21
N LEU A 582 -5.14 8.77 12.19
CA LEU A 582 -6.01 7.59 12.22
C LEU A 582 -5.63 6.53 11.17
N GLY A 583 -4.73 6.86 10.25
CA GLY A 583 -4.39 5.98 9.13
C GLY A 583 -5.56 5.78 8.16
N VAL A 584 -6.47 6.75 8.06
CA VAL A 584 -7.69 6.66 7.24
C VAL A 584 -7.62 7.60 6.05
N ARG A 585 -7.76 7.06 4.83
CA ARG A 585 -7.78 7.82 3.58
C ARG A 585 -9.20 8.30 3.23
N ILE A 586 -9.71 9.27 4.00
CA ILE A 586 -11.12 9.68 3.92
C ILE A 586 -11.50 10.49 2.67
N ALA A 587 -10.55 10.94 1.84
CA ALA A 587 -10.79 11.84 0.71
C ALA A 587 -11.84 11.33 -0.30
N CYS A 588 -11.97 10.01 -0.50
CA CYS A 588 -13.02 9.47 -1.38
C CYS A 588 -14.43 9.79 -0.87
N ALA A 589 -14.60 9.90 0.46
CA ALA A 589 -15.87 10.23 1.11
C ALA A 589 -16.34 11.67 0.82
N LYS A 590 -15.47 12.54 0.29
CA LYS A 590 -15.80 13.93 -0.05
C LYS A 590 -16.96 14.04 -1.05
N CYS A 591 -16.92 13.21 -2.09
CA CYS A 591 -17.85 13.33 -3.23
C CYS A 591 -18.98 12.29 -3.19
N HIS A 592 -18.73 11.13 -2.57
CA HIS A 592 -19.63 9.98 -2.49
C HIS A 592 -19.24 9.12 -1.28
N ASN A 593 -20.04 8.15 -0.83
CA ASN A 593 -19.62 7.29 0.30
C ASN A 593 -18.35 6.49 -0.05
N HIS A 594 -17.46 6.24 0.91
CA HIS A 594 -16.18 5.58 0.62
C HIS A 594 -16.44 4.21 -0.05
N PRO A 595 -15.76 3.91 -1.17
CA PRO A 595 -16.14 2.75 -1.97
C PRO A 595 -15.70 1.42 -1.35
N PHE A 596 -14.61 1.43 -0.60
CA PHE A 596 -13.93 0.24 -0.08
C PHE A 596 -13.83 0.21 1.45
N ASP A 597 -14.55 1.11 2.12
CA ASP A 597 -14.47 1.31 3.57
C ASP A 597 -15.79 1.89 4.08
N ARG A 598 -16.01 1.81 5.39
CA ARG A 598 -17.28 2.17 6.04
C ARG A 598 -17.61 3.67 6.09
N TRP A 599 -16.63 4.52 5.80
CA TRP A 599 -16.76 5.98 5.95
C TRP A 599 -17.74 6.59 4.96
N LYS A 600 -18.65 7.42 5.48
CA LYS A 600 -19.67 8.10 4.68
C LYS A 600 -19.33 9.56 4.42
N GLN A 601 -20.04 10.16 3.48
CA GLN A 601 -19.92 11.59 3.21
C GLN A 601 -20.22 12.44 4.46
N ASP A 602 -21.16 11.99 5.29
CA ASP A 602 -21.45 12.64 6.57
C ASP A 602 -20.24 12.64 7.52
N ASP A 603 -19.49 11.53 7.60
CA ASP A 603 -18.26 11.47 8.42
C ASP A 603 -17.20 12.45 7.93
N TYR A 604 -17.02 12.55 6.60
CA TYR A 604 -16.08 13.48 5.99
C TYR A 604 -16.38 14.94 6.34
N TYR A 605 -17.62 15.38 6.12
CA TYR A 605 -18.00 16.78 6.37
C TYR A 605 -18.14 17.08 7.86
N GLY A 606 -18.54 16.10 8.68
CA GLY A 606 -18.53 16.21 10.13
C GLY A 606 -17.11 16.41 10.68
N LEU A 607 -16.12 15.68 10.15
CA LEU A 607 -14.73 15.90 10.49
C LEU A 607 -14.25 17.28 10.03
N ALA A 608 -14.53 17.65 8.78
CA ALA A 608 -14.15 18.95 8.21
C ALA A 608 -14.72 20.15 8.95
N ALA A 609 -15.92 20.02 9.53
CA ALA A 609 -16.57 21.10 10.27
C ALA A 609 -15.74 21.62 11.45
N HIS A 610 -14.88 20.81 12.08
CA HIS A 610 -13.98 21.24 13.16
C HIS A 610 -13.03 22.37 12.74
N PHE A 611 -12.67 22.42 11.46
CA PHE A 611 -11.64 23.32 10.94
C PHE A 611 -12.22 24.56 10.25
N THR A 612 -13.55 24.73 10.23
CA THR A 612 -14.23 25.78 9.45
C THR A 612 -14.11 27.18 10.05
N THR A 613 -13.77 27.29 11.34
CA THR A 613 -13.64 28.55 12.06
C THR A 613 -12.21 29.09 12.09
N LEU A 614 -11.24 28.34 11.54
CA LEU A 614 -9.85 28.75 11.43
C LEU A 614 -9.71 30.00 10.56
N GLU A 615 -9.08 31.02 11.14
CA GLU A 615 -8.67 32.26 10.47
C GLU A 615 -7.17 32.48 10.61
N ARG A 616 -6.62 33.23 9.66
CA ARG A 616 -5.18 33.46 9.54
C ARG A 616 -4.92 34.92 9.29
N LYS A 617 -3.98 35.48 10.06
CA LYS A 617 -3.48 36.85 9.86
C LYS A 617 -1.99 36.81 9.61
N GLN A 618 -1.57 37.19 8.42
CA GLN A 618 -0.14 37.36 8.10
C GLN A 618 0.38 38.64 8.75
N ILE A 619 1.49 38.54 9.47
CA ILE A 619 2.12 39.70 10.14
C ILE A 619 3.11 40.39 9.18
N ASP A 620 3.96 39.63 8.48
CA ASP A 620 5.08 40.18 7.69
C ASP A 620 5.29 39.47 6.33
N ASN A 621 4.26 39.42 5.48
CA ASN A 621 4.37 38.79 4.17
C ASN A 621 5.19 39.65 3.18
N LYS A 622 6.33 39.13 2.72
CA LYS A 622 7.23 39.73 1.74
C LYS A 622 7.38 38.79 0.53
N PRO A 623 6.39 38.70 -0.37
CA PRO A 623 6.49 37.82 -1.53
C PRO A 623 7.66 38.26 -2.44
N LYS A 624 8.44 37.29 -2.95
CA LYS A 624 9.63 37.55 -3.78
C LYS A 624 9.29 38.19 -5.13
N ASP A 625 8.10 37.92 -5.67
CA ASP A 625 7.52 38.65 -6.80
C ASP A 625 5.98 38.68 -6.77
N ALA A 626 5.35 39.44 -7.66
CA ALA A 626 3.88 39.60 -7.73
C ALA A 626 3.13 38.37 -8.29
N LEU A 627 3.84 37.39 -8.85
CA LEU A 627 3.30 36.14 -9.39
C LEU A 627 3.40 34.98 -8.38
N ASP A 628 4.24 35.12 -7.36
CA ASP A 628 4.51 34.11 -6.34
C ASP A 628 3.47 34.13 -5.20
N LYS A 629 2.19 34.03 -5.57
CA LYS A 629 1.05 34.05 -4.64
C LYS A 629 0.99 32.85 -3.69
N HIS A 630 1.87 31.87 -3.86
CA HIS A 630 1.88 30.61 -3.10
C HIS A 630 3.09 30.48 -2.16
N VAL A 631 4.04 31.42 -2.18
CA VAL A 631 5.15 31.48 -1.23
C VAL A 631 4.79 32.50 -0.15
N ILE A 632 4.64 32.01 1.09
CA ILE A 632 4.31 32.86 2.24
C ILE A 632 5.57 33.02 3.06
N THR A 633 6.14 34.22 3.02
CA THR A 633 7.29 34.58 3.86
C THR A 633 6.80 35.20 5.17
N GLY A 634 7.53 34.97 6.26
CA GLY A 634 7.22 35.55 7.57
C GLY A 634 6.22 34.76 8.43
N ASP A 635 5.84 35.39 9.55
CA ASP A 635 4.95 34.82 10.57
C ASP A 635 3.46 34.95 10.18
N GLU A 636 2.67 33.98 10.65
CA GLU A 636 1.22 33.93 10.48
C GLU A 636 0.60 33.62 11.86
N VAL A 637 -0.42 34.38 12.25
CA VAL A 637 -1.20 34.12 13.47
C VAL A 637 -2.42 33.30 13.10
N ILE A 638 -2.57 32.14 13.72
CA ILE A 638 -3.73 31.25 13.58
C ILE A 638 -4.71 31.56 14.71
N SER A 639 -5.97 31.81 14.39
CA SER A 639 -7.03 32.11 15.37
C SER A 639 -8.34 31.45 14.97
N LEU A 640 -9.33 31.51 15.85
CA LEU A 640 -10.70 31.05 15.56
C LEU A 640 -11.63 32.26 15.51
N ASN A 641 -12.57 32.27 14.56
CA ASN A 641 -13.62 33.28 14.49
C ASN A 641 -14.86 32.88 15.32
N ASP A 642 -15.78 33.83 15.48
CA ASP A 642 -17.01 33.63 16.27
C ASP A 642 -18.13 32.91 15.49
N LYS A 643 -17.86 32.41 14.28
CA LYS A 643 -18.88 31.69 13.50
C LYS A 643 -19.10 30.30 14.09
N LYS A 644 -20.33 29.77 13.95
CA LYS A 644 -20.62 28.37 14.31
C LYS A 644 -19.75 27.45 13.43
N PRO A 645 -19.08 26.43 14.00
CA PRO A 645 -18.31 25.46 13.22
C PRO A 645 -19.27 24.59 12.42
N GLN A 646 -19.34 24.79 11.11
CA GLN A 646 -20.24 24.04 10.24
C GLN A 646 -19.83 24.17 8.77
N ILE A 647 -20.08 23.12 7.99
CA ILE A 647 -19.78 23.07 6.55
C ILE A 647 -21.02 22.65 5.74
N LYS A 648 -21.06 23.08 4.47
CA LYS A 648 -22.13 22.68 3.55
C LYS A 648 -21.87 21.25 3.06
N HIS A 649 -22.82 20.36 3.31
CA HIS A 649 -22.79 18.99 2.83
C HIS A 649 -23.50 18.89 1.46
N PRO A 650 -22.87 18.38 0.38
CA PRO A 650 -23.47 18.33 -0.96
C PRO A 650 -24.80 17.57 -1.05
N GLY A 651 -24.95 16.49 -0.29
CA GLY A 651 -26.17 15.68 -0.21
C GLY A 651 -27.23 16.16 0.79
N ARG A 652 -27.02 17.28 1.53
CA ARG A 652 -27.99 17.81 2.50
C ARG A 652 -28.32 19.26 2.18
N SER A 653 -29.57 19.65 2.44
CA SER A 653 -29.99 21.05 2.36
C SER A 653 -29.48 21.90 3.54
N LYS A 654 -29.11 21.25 4.65
CA LYS A 654 -28.64 21.88 5.89
C LYS A 654 -27.10 21.80 6.03
N MET A 655 -26.55 22.73 6.80
CA MET A 655 -25.15 22.71 7.24
C MET A 655 -24.92 21.55 8.23
N VAL A 656 -23.72 20.97 8.22
CA VAL A 656 -23.30 19.90 9.13
C VAL A 656 -22.27 20.45 10.11
N GLY A 657 -22.44 20.16 11.40
CA GLY A 657 -21.53 20.56 12.48
C GLY A 657 -20.40 19.55 12.74
N PRO A 658 -19.47 19.87 13.66
CA PRO A 658 -18.33 19.02 13.99
C PRO A 658 -18.77 17.68 14.57
N SER A 659 -18.21 16.59 14.05
CA SER A 659 -18.41 15.24 14.58
C SER A 659 -17.21 14.35 14.28
N GLY A 660 -16.87 13.46 15.21
CA GLY A 660 -15.82 12.45 14.99
C GLY A 660 -16.21 11.40 13.95
N LEU A 661 -15.23 10.73 13.35
CA LEU A 661 -15.49 9.62 12.43
C LEU A 661 -16.31 8.50 13.11
N GLY A 662 -17.36 8.02 12.43
CA GLY A 662 -18.24 6.96 12.91
C GLY A 662 -19.33 7.42 13.90
N SER A 663 -19.26 8.66 14.41
CA SER A 663 -20.21 9.18 15.40
C SER A 663 -21.58 9.54 14.81
N VAL A 664 -21.69 9.67 13.48
CA VAL A 664 -22.97 10.01 12.83
C VAL A 664 -23.94 8.82 12.80
N HIS A 665 -23.44 7.59 12.97
CA HIS A 665 -24.25 6.35 12.90
C HIS A 665 -24.94 5.93 14.20
N THR A 666 -24.58 6.53 15.33
CA THR A 666 -25.30 6.32 16.60
C THR A 666 -26.54 7.21 16.73
N GLN A 667 -26.79 8.11 15.79
CA GLN A 667 -28.06 8.86 15.70
C GLN A 667 -29.12 7.99 15.01
N THR A 668 -29.61 6.98 15.71
CA THR A 668 -30.86 6.30 15.38
C THR A 668 -32.00 7.31 15.34
N ARG A 669 -32.49 7.57 14.12
CA ARG A 669 -33.86 7.80 13.62
C ARG A 669 -35.08 8.03 14.55
N ASP A 670 -34.93 8.48 15.79
CA ASP A 670 -36.03 9.14 16.48
C ASP A 670 -36.10 10.60 16.02
N ALA A 671 -36.76 10.79 14.87
CA ALA A 671 -37.13 12.10 14.35
C ALA A 671 -38.10 12.88 15.27
N SER A 672 -38.45 12.34 16.44
CA SER A 672 -39.20 13.01 17.50
C SER A 672 -38.33 13.47 18.69
N ALA A 673 -37.02 13.18 18.69
CA ALA A 673 -36.07 13.61 19.72
C ALA A 673 -34.78 14.18 19.11
N THR A 674 -34.89 15.03 18.08
CA THR A 674 -33.75 15.86 17.66
C THR A 674 -33.56 16.99 18.67
N GLN A 675 -32.92 16.69 19.81
CA GLN A 675 -32.04 17.69 20.39
C GLN A 675 -30.82 17.69 19.48
N GLU A 676 -30.87 18.48 18.40
CA GLU A 676 -29.67 18.93 17.69
C GLU A 676 -28.76 19.48 18.80
N LEU A 677 -27.77 18.70 19.25
CA LEU A 677 -26.78 19.17 20.19
C LEU A 677 -26.22 20.45 19.57
N GLU A 678 -26.39 21.58 20.26
CA GLU A 678 -25.87 22.83 19.74
C GLU A 678 -24.37 22.63 19.46
N PRO A 679 -23.89 23.03 18.27
CA PRO A 679 -22.48 22.88 17.94
C PRO A 679 -21.64 23.56 19.03
N PRO A 680 -20.51 22.95 19.42
CA PRO A 680 -19.66 23.51 20.45
C PRO A 680 -19.25 24.94 20.06
N PRO A 681 -19.02 25.82 21.06
CA PRO A 681 -18.60 27.18 20.79
C PRO A 681 -17.28 27.14 20.00
N SER A 682 -17.14 28.02 19.01
CA SER A 682 -15.98 28.02 18.11
C SER A 682 -14.64 28.04 18.85
N ARG A 683 -14.57 28.73 20.00
CA ARG A 683 -13.38 28.83 20.85
C ARG A 683 -12.84 27.50 21.41
N THR A 684 -13.63 26.43 21.45
CA THR A 684 -13.21 25.11 21.96
C THR A 684 -13.12 24.04 20.88
N VAL A 685 -13.53 24.33 19.64
CA VAL A 685 -13.75 23.29 18.61
C VAL A 685 -12.50 22.45 18.31
N LEU A 686 -11.31 23.05 18.35
CA LEU A 686 -10.07 22.31 18.13
C LEU A 686 -9.60 21.54 19.38
N GLN A 687 -9.93 22.02 20.59
CA GLN A 687 -9.72 21.24 21.81
C GLN A 687 -10.65 20.04 21.86
N ASP A 688 -11.91 20.20 21.48
CA ASP A 688 -12.88 19.11 21.39
C ASP A 688 -12.43 18.07 20.35
N PHE A 689 -11.92 18.54 19.19
CA PHE A 689 -11.29 17.68 18.19
C PHE A 689 -10.08 16.92 18.75
N ALA A 690 -9.16 17.61 19.44
CA ALA A 690 -7.98 17.02 20.04
C ALA A 690 -8.36 15.94 21.07
N SER A 691 -9.31 16.23 21.96
CA SER A 691 -9.79 15.27 22.97
C SER A 691 -10.44 14.05 22.34
N TRP A 692 -11.29 14.23 21.32
CA TRP A 692 -11.86 13.11 20.58
C TRP A 692 -10.79 12.27 19.88
N LEU A 693 -9.77 12.91 19.31
CA LEU A 693 -8.71 12.23 18.59
C LEU A 693 -7.83 11.39 19.51
N THR A 694 -7.45 11.91 20.68
CA THR A 694 -6.34 11.34 21.47
C THR A 694 -6.76 10.56 22.71
N LEU A 695 -7.94 10.82 23.30
CA LEU A 695 -8.32 10.19 24.58
C LEU A 695 -9.12 8.89 24.39
N ASP A 696 -10.14 8.91 23.53
CA ASP A 696 -11.13 7.82 23.41
C ASP A 696 -11.14 7.16 22.02
N ASN A 697 -9.96 7.00 21.41
CA ASN A 697 -9.86 6.54 20.03
C ASN A 697 -8.89 5.36 19.84
N ARG A 698 -9.42 4.13 19.76
CA ARG A 698 -8.59 2.92 19.52
C ARG A 698 -7.90 2.92 18.16
N GLN A 699 -8.48 3.60 17.16
CA GLN A 699 -7.88 3.72 15.83
C GLN A 699 -6.63 4.62 15.86
N PHE A 700 -6.62 5.65 16.73
CA PHE A 700 -5.44 6.47 16.99
C PHE A 700 -4.30 5.62 17.57
N ASP A 701 -4.60 4.79 18.57
CA ASP A 701 -3.61 3.90 19.18
C ASP A 701 -2.99 2.93 18.15
N ALA A 702 -3.86 2.25 17.40
CA ALA A 702 -3.45 1.28 16.39
C ALA A 702 -2.60 1.94 15.28
N ASN A 703 -2.98 3.12 14.81
CA ASN A 703 -2.21 3.84 13.79
C ASN A 703 -0.84 4.28 14.30
N LEU A 704 -0.74 4.83 15.52
CA LEU A 704 0.55 5.20 16.10
C LEU A 704 1.46 3.98 16.27
N ALA A 705 0.95 2.90 16.85
CA ALA A 705 1.68 1.65 17.00
C ALA A 705 2.18 1.10 15.66
N ASN A 706 1.30 1.07 14.64
CA ASN A 706 1.64 0.60 13.30
C ASN A 706 2.71 1.49 12.62
N ARG A 707 2.66 2.81 12.81
CA ARG A 707 3.66 3.75 12.28
C ARG A 707 5.02 3.59 12.96
N ILE A 708 5.03 3.34 14.27
CA ILE A 708 6.27 3.06 15.01
C ILE A 708 6.88 1.74 14.55
N TRP A 709 6.07 0.69 14.42
CA TRP A 709 6.49 -0.57 13.80
C TRP A 709 7.05 -0.37 12.39
N TYR A 710 6.31 0.35 11.53
CA TYR A 710 6.72 0.66 10.16
C TYR A 710 8.09 1.34 10.10
N GLN A 711 8.43 2.23 11.03
CA GLN A 711 9.74 2.88 11.06
C GLN A 711 10.90 1.86 11.17
N TYR A 712 10.73 0.83 12.00
CA TYR A 712 11.76 -0.19 12.27
C TYR A 712 11.85 -1.28 11.20
N PHE A 713 10.72 -1.67 10.60
CA PHE A 713 10.66 -2.77 9.63
C PHE A 713 10.53 -2.29 8.17
N GLY A 714 10.17 -1.03 7.93
CA GLY A 714 9.86 -0.49 6.60
C GLY A 714 8.59 -1.01 5.97
N ARG A 715 7.80 -1.73 6.76
CA ARG A 715 6.51 -2.31 6.43
C ARG A 715 5.64 -2.28 7.68
N GLY A 716 4.39 -1.86 7.54
CA GLY A 716 3.41 -1.87 8.61
C GLY A 716 2.75 -3.23 8.75
N ILE A 717 2.18 -3.49 9.92
CA ILE A 717 1.26 -4.61 10.13
C ILE A 717 -0.01 -4.38 9.30
N VAL A 718 -0.46 -3.13 9.22
CA VAL A 718 -1.31 -2.65 8.12
C VAL A 718 -0.39 -1.95 7.11
N GLU A 719 -0.39 -2.43 5.86
CA GLU A 719 0.42 -1.85 4.78
C GLU A 719 -0.50 -1.44 3.61
N PRO A 720 -0.40 -0.20 3.10
CA PRO A 720 0.40 0.92 3.60
C PRO A 720 0.05 1.35 5.05
N PRO A 721 0.97 1.98 5.80
CA PRO A 721 0.77 2.30 7.21
C PRO A 721 -0.33 3.34 7.48
N ASP A 722 -0.83 3.99 6.43
CA ASP A 722 -1.85 5.03 6.45
C ASP A 722 -3.14 4.62 5.72
N ASP A 723 -3.42 3.31 5.62
CA ASP A 723 -4.52 2.74 4.83
C ASP A 723 -5.31 1.66 5.59
N PHE A 724 -5.78 2.03 6.79
CA PHE A 724 -6.68 1.23 7.61
C PHE A 724 -8.08 1.28 7.02
N ARG A 725 -8.54 0.13 6.51
CA ARG A 725 -9.89 -0.09 6.00
C ARG A 725 -10.30 -1.53 6.22
N GLU A 726 -11.60 -1.80 6.22
CA GLU A 726 -12.11 -3.17 6.40
C GLU A 726 -11.53 -4.16 5.37
N SER A 727 -11.33 -3.69 4.13
CA SER A 727 -10.74 -4.46 3.02
C SER A 727 -9.20 -4.48 2.99
N ASN A 728 -8.56 -4.01 4.06
CA ASN A 728 -7.10 -4.07 4.27
C ASN A 728 -6.82 -4.40 5.74
N PRO A 729 -7.22 -5.60 6.20
CA PRO A 729 -7.01 -5.98 7.58
C PRO A 729 -5.50 -6.06 7.91
N PRO A 730 -5.13 -5.95 9.20
CA PRO A 730 -3.75 -6.14 9.62
C PRO A 730 -3.26 -7.54 9.25
N SER A 731 -2.00 -7.68 8.83
CA SER A 731 -1.40 -8.98 8.58
C SER A 731 -1.35 -9.82 9.86
N ASN A 732 -1.13 -9.19 11.01
CA ASN A 732 -1.18 -9.79 12.35
C ASN A 732 -2.03 -8.91 13.31
N PRO A 733 -3.37 -9.13 13.37
CA PRO A 733 -4.26 -8.35 14.23
C PRO A 733 -3.90 -8.40 15.71
N GLU A 734 -3.46 -9.57 16.20
CA GLU A 734 -3.08 -9.80 17.59
C GLU A 734 -1.84 -8.98 17.98
N LEU A 735 -0.82 -8.96 17.12
CA LEU A 735 0.37 -8.13 17.32
C LEU A 735 0.03 -6.64 17.35
N LEU A 736 -0.82 -6.17 16.42
CA LEU A 736 -1.21 -4.77 16.37
C LEU A 736 -1.98 -4.34 17.62
N GLU A 737 -2.92 -5.18 18.08
CA GLU A 737 -3.68 -4.93 19.31
C GLU A 737 -2.78 -4.93 20.54
N GLN A 738 -1.79 -5.84 20.60
CA GLN A 738 -0.81 -5.87 21.68
C GLN A 738 0.04 -4.59 21.70
N LEU A 739 0.59 -4.15 20.56
CA LEU A 739 1.37 -2.91 20.48
C LEU A 739 0.55 -1.67 20.86
N ALA A 740 -0.70 -1.59 20.40
CA ALA A 740 -1.61 -0.49 20.74
C ALA A 740 -1.93 -0.46 22.24
N THR A 741 -2.15 -1.65 22.83
CA THR A 741 -2.42 -1.80 24.26
C THR A 741 -1.20 -1.42 25.11
N ASP A 742 -0.01 -1.90 24.74
CA ASP A 742 1.23 -1.58 25.44
C ASP A 742 1.52 -0.07 25.37
N MET A 743 1.37 0.53 24.19
CA MET A 743 1.55 1.98 24.02
C MET A 743 0.66 2.77 24.98
N ARG A 744 -0.63 2.42 25.08
CA ARG A 744 -1.57 3.05 26.00
C ARG A 744 -1.19 2.80 27.47
N ALA A 745 -0.84 1.56 27.82
CA ALA A 745 -0.47 1.17 29.19
C ALA A 745 0.82 1.82 29.67
N GLU A 746 1.76 2.09 28.76
CA GLU A 746 3.05 2.73 29.03
C GLU A 746 3.01 4.26 28.88
N GLY A 747 1.82 4.86 28.79
CA GLY A 747 1.63 6.31 28.78
C GLY A 747 2.03 6.98 27.47
N TYR A 748 1.93 6.28 26.34
CA TYR A 748 2.26 6.76 25.00
C TYR A 748 3.72 7.24 24.85
N SER A 749 4.65 6.63 25.59
CA SER A 749 6.08 6.85 25.44
C SER A 749 6.57 6.26 24.12
N LEU A 750 7.19 7.11 23.30
CA LEU A 750 7.80 6.67 22.05
C LEU A 750 9.04 5.82 22.34
N LYS A 751 9.87 6.23 23.30
CA LYS A 751 11.12 5.53 23.62
C LYS A 751 10.85 4.14 24.20
N ARG A 752 9.83 3.96 25.06
CA ARG A 752 9.49 2.65 25.62
C ARG A 752 8.97 1.67 24.58
N LEU A 753 8.01 2.07 23.75
CA LEU A 753 7.53 1.19 22.68
C LEU A 753 8.66 0.83 21.69
N SER A 754 9.50 1.81 21.35
CA SER A 754 10.69 1.60 20.52
C SER A 754 11.65 0.60 21.15
N ARG A 755 11.91 0.71 22.46
CA ARG A 755 12.74 -0.23 23.23
C ARG A 755 12.20 -1.65 23.14
N ASN A 756 10.90 -1.84 23.36
CA ASN A 756 10.25 -3.16 23.33
C ASN A 756 10.33 -3.78 21.92
N ILE A 757 10.12 -2.99 20.86
CA ILE A 757 10.28 -3.45 19.48
C ILE A 757 11.73 -3.85 19.19
N LEU A 758 12.71 -3.00 19.53
CA LEU A 758 14.13 -3.24 19.26
C LEU A 758 14.71 -4.42 20.06
N ALA A 759 14.14 -4.72 21.23
CA ALA A 759 14.52 -5.86 22.06
C ALA A 759 13.94 -7.20 21.61
N SER A 760 12.97 -7.20 20.68
CA SER A 760 12.34 -8.43 20.16
C SER A 760 13.30 -9.29 19.33
N SER A 761 13.13 -10.60 19.38
CA SER A 761 13.81 -11.53 18.48
C SER A 761 13.48 -11.20 17.02
N THR A 762 12.27 -10.74 16.74
CA THR A 762 11.79 -10.32 15.42
C THR A 762 12.65 -9.21 14.84
N PHE A 763 12.97 -8.17 15.60
CA PHE A 763 13.90 -7.14 15.14
C PHE A 763 15.32 -7.68 14.95
N ALA A 764 15.70 -8.75 15.65
CA ALA A 764 17.02 -9.38 15.54
C ALA A 764 17.13 -10.47 14.44
N ARG A 765 16.05 -10.83 13.73
CA ARG A 765 16.07 -11.86 12.68
C ARG A 765 16.94 -11.47 11.49
N ALA A 766 17.49 -12.43 10.78
CA ALA A 766 18.15 -12.20 9.51
C ALA A 766 17.12 -11.88 8.40
N SER A 767 17.51 -11.08 7.41
CA SER A 767 16.82 -11.09 6.12
C SER A 767 17.13 -12.38 5.36
N ILE A 768 16.10 -13.04 4.84
CA ILE A 768 16.24 -14.16 3.91
C ILE A 768 15.73 -13.75 2.53
N ALA A 769 16.25 -14.39 1.48
CA ALA A 769 15.68 -14.22 0.15
C ALA A 769 14.31 -14.91 0.12
N GLU A 770 13.30 -14.20 -0.37
CA GLU A 770 11.99 -14.81 -0.60
C GLU A 770 12.11 -15.91 -1.66
N SER A 771 11.39 -17.01 -1.44
CA SER A 771 11.32 -18.09 -2.41
C SER A 771 10.68 -17.59 -3.71
N SER A 772 11.18 -18.07 -4.85
CA SER A 772 10.52 -17.88 -6.15
C SER A 772 9.37 -18.87 -6.38
N ASP A 773 9.13 -19.79 -5.46
CA ASP A 773 8.02 -20.74 -5.54
C ASP A 773 6.71 -20.07 -5.09
N GLU A 774 5.80 -19.86 -6.04
CA GLU A 774 4.48 -19.27 -5.82
C GLU A 774 3.57 -20.13 -4.93
N ASN A 775 3.94 -21.39 -4.69
CA ASN A 775 3.25 -22.27 -3.74
C ASN A 775 3.67 -22.06 -2.29
N LEU A 776 4.56 -21.12 -1.99
CA LEU A 776 4.93 -20.75 -0.62
C LEU A 776 4.42 -19.33 -0.30
N LEU A 777 3.97 -19.13 0.94
CA LEU A 777 3.69 -17.79 1.42
C LEU A 777 5.01 -17.03 1.64
N PRO A 778 5.05 -15.73 1.29
CA PRO A 778 6.23 -14.90 1.54
C PRO A 778 6.46 -14.71 3.04
N THR A 779 7.71 -14.59 3.47
CA THR A 779 8.07 -14.45 4.90
C THR A 779 7.95 -13.02 5.41
N THR A 780 8.25 -12.04 4.56
CA THR A 780 8.31 -10.61 4.88
C THR A 780 6.97 -10.05 5.39
N PRO A 781 5.80 -10.34 4.80
CA PRO A 781 4.53 -9.78 5.27
C PRO A 781 4.11 -10.17 6.68
N TYR A 782 4.70 -11.25 7.20
CA TYR A 782 4.41 -11.82 8.52
C TYR A 782 5.59 -11.64 9.49
N PHE A 783 6.62 -10.90 9.10
CA PHE A 783 7.81 -10.63 9.92
C PHE A 783 8.54 -11.91 10.38
N ALA A 784 8.37 -13.01 9.63
CA ALA A 784 9.10 -14.24 9.84
C ALA A 784 10.58 -14.09 9.47
N SER A 785 10.92 -13.06 8.68
CA SER A 785 12.28 -12.59 8.43
C SER A 785 12.32 -11.06 8.51
N TYR A 786 13.52 -10.49 8.69
CA TYR A 786 13.65 -9.04 8.65
C TYR A 786 13.46 -8.52 7.21
N PRO A 787 12.56 -7.56 6.94
CA PRO A 787 12.33 -7.05 5.60
C PRO A 787 13.57 -6.37 5.01
N LEU A 788 14.04 -6.87 3.87
CA LEU A 788 15.15 -6.23 3.16
C LEU A 788 14.69 -4.89 2.57
N ARG A 789 15.32 -3.78 2.96
CA ARG A 789 14.98 -2.45 2.45
C ARG A 789 16.21 -1.60 2.18
N ARG A 790 16.11 -0.72 1.18
CA ARG A 790 17.17 0.28 0.91
C ARG A 790 17.24 1.30 2.05
N LEU A 791 18.45 1.75 2.37
CA LEU A 791 18.62 2.92 3.24
C LEU A 791 17.92 4.14 2.66
N ALA A 792 17.25 4.89 3.53
CA ALA A 792 16.65 6.17 3.16
C ALA A 792 17.73 7.15 2.67
N ALA A 793 17.31 8.17 1.92
CA ALA A 793 18.20 9.15 1.32
C ALA A 793 19.14 9.82 2.34
N GLU A 794 18.62 10.18 3.52
CA GLU A 794 19.34 10.90 4.56
C GLU A 794 20.41 10.05 5.26
N PRO A 795 20.10 8.85 5.81
CA PRO A 795 21.14 7.97 6.35
C PRO A 795 22.19 7.55 5.31
N LEU A 796 21.81 7.38 4.04
CA LEU A 796 22.73 6.92 3.01
C LEU A 796 23.80 7.97 2.68
N ILE A 797 23.41 9.24 2.47
CA ILE A 797 24.39 10.31 2.18
C ILE A 797 25.29 10.60 3.39
N ASP A 798 24.74 10.48 4.60
CA ASP A 798 25.49 10.65 5.84
C ASP A 798 26.50 9.50 6.01
N ALA A 799 26.09 8.25 5.77
CA ALA A 799 26.98 7.09 5.78
C ALA A 799 28.11 7.19 4.74
N ILE A 800 27.82 7.64 3.51
CA ILE A 800 28.85 7.89 2.49
C ILE A 800 29.85 8.94 2.98
N SER A 801 29.36 10.01 3.60
CA SER A 801 30.19 11.09 4.13
C SER A 801 31.07 10.62 5.29
N GLU A 802 30.51 9.79 6.17
CA GLU A 802 31.22 9.21 7.30
C GLU A 802 32.34 8.27 6.84
N VAL A 803 32.02 7.35 5.91
CA VAL A 803 32.98 6.37 5.37
C VAL A 803 34.10 7.04 4.59
N THR A 804 33.79 8.03 3.75
CA THR A 804 34.81 8.78 3.00
C THR A 804 35.57 9.79 3.86
N GLY A 805 35.00 10.24 4.98
CA GLY A 805 35.52 11.34 5.78
C GLY A 805 35.32 12.71 5.13
N VAL A 806 34.49 12.81 4.08
CA VAL A 806 34.21 14.04 3.34
C VAL A 806 32.75 14.42 3.54
N PRO A 807 32.42 15.52 4.23
CA PRO A 807 31.02 15.87 4.53
C PRO A 807 30.28 16.38 3.28
N SER A 808 28.95 16.19 3.22
CA SER A 808 28.09 16.82 2.21
C SER A 808 27.51 18.13 2.79
N PRO A 809 27.92 19.32 2.31
CA PRO A 809 27.33 20.57 2.78
C PRO A 809 25.91 20.76 2.22
N LEU A 810 24.91 20.70 3.09
CA LEU A 810 23.50 20.83 2.75
C LEU A 810 23.01 22.23 3.15
N ARG A 811 22.77 23.07 2.14
CA ARG A 811 22.28 24.44 2.33
C ARG A 811 20.75 24.46 2.44
N THR A 812 20.25 24.81 3.62
CA THR A 812 18.84 25.11 3.91
C THR A 812 18.66 26.63 4.04
N GLY A 813 17.42 27.14 4.17
CA GLY A 813 17.19 28.56 4.47
C GLY A 813 16.86 29.47 3.29
N ASP A 814 15.95 30.44 3.46
CA ASP A 814 15.63 31.46 2.45
C ASP A 814 16.70 32.57 2.34
N GLU A 815 17.27 33.02 3.47
CA GLU A 815 18.17 34.18 3.55
C GLU A 815 19.47 33.88 4.33
N ASP A 816 19.41 33.09 5.40
CA ASP A 816 20.60 32.61 6.12
C ASP A 816 21.07 31.27 5.53
N ASN A 817 22.28 31.21 4.97
CA ASN A 817 22.89 29.98 4.47
C ASN A 817 23.30 29.04 5.64
N SER A 818 22.34 28.59 6.45
CA SER A 818 22.59 27.52 7.41
C SER A 818 23.03 26.28 6.64
N THR A 819 24.29 25.91 6.80
CA THR A 819 24.87 24.71 6.20
C THR A 819 24.84 23.63 7.25
N VAL A 820 24.09 22.57 6.98
CA VAL A 820 24.05 21.36 7.81
C VAL A 820 24.92 20.31 7.11
N TYR A 821 25.67 19.53 7.88
CA TYR A 821 26.57 18.49 7.35
C TYR A 821 26.04 17.07 7.55
N SER A 822 24.89 16.93 8.21
CA SER A 822 24.14 15.68 8.35
C SER A 822 22.73 15.90 7.83
N ALA A 823 22.34 15.10 6.85
CA ALA A 823 21.00 15.09 6.29
C ALA A 823 19.96 14.71 7.36
N MET A 824 20.34 13.89 8.34
CA MET A 824 19.46 13.51 9.46
C MET A 824 19.06 14.69 10.35
N ARG A 825 19.85 15.77 10.39
CA ARG A 825 19.60 16.96 11.23
C ARG A 825 18.99 18.14 10.46
N MET A 826 18.56 17.92 9.22
CA MET A 826 18.03 19.00 8.39
C MET A 826 16.58 19.34 8.76
N PRO A 827 16.28 20.61 9.08
CA PRO A 827 14.91 21.01 9.38
C PRO A 827 13.99 20.98 8.15
N GLY A 828 14.54 21.29 6.97
CA GLY A 828 13.78 21.50 5.73
C GLY A 828 14.40 20.79 4.52
N ILE A 829 13.97 21.20 3.33
CA ILE A 829 14.46 20.67 2.06
C ILE A 829 15.65 21.54 1.59
N PRO A 830 16.82 20.96 1.28
CA PRO A 830 17.95 21.74 0.82
C PRO A 830 17.72 22.32 -0.57
N LYS A 831 18.35 23.46 -0.88
CA LYS A 831 18.21 24.17 -2.17
C LYS A 831 18.59 23.34 -3.40
N LYS A 832 19.52 22.40 -3.22
CA LYS A 832 20.02 21.48 -4.27
C LYS A 832 19.93 20.04 -3.75
N PRO A 833 18.74 19.44 -3.72
CA PRO A 833 18.55 18.15 -3.08
C PRO A 833 19.17 17.00 -3.88
N GLY A 834 19.27 17.09 -5.21
CA GLY A 834 20.09 16.21 -6.08
C GLY A 834 20.07 14.72 -5.72
N PHE A 835 21.08 14.29 -4.95
CA PHE A 835 21.19 12.93 -4.39
C PHE A 835 19.94 12.55 -3.58
N LEU A 836 19.50 13.39 -2.64
CA LEU A 836 18.36 13.13 -1.76
C LEU A 836 17.07 12.87 -2.55
N THR A 837 16.80 13.65 -3.59
CA THR A 837 15.64 13.45 -4.48
C THR A 837 15.76 12.12 -5.24
N THR A 838 16.95 11.79 -5.72
CA THR A 838 17.21 10.53 -6.46
C THR A 838 16.93 9.29 -5.57
N PHE A 839 17.22 9.40 -4.28
CA PHE A 839 16.99 8.35 -3.28
C PHE A 839 15.65 8.47 -2.54
N GLY A 840 14.73 9.29 -3.06
CA GLY A 840 13.32 9.29 -2.64
C GLY A 840 13.01 10.11 -1.38
N LYS A 841 13.81 11.13 -1.05
CA LYS A 841 13.43 12.11 -0.01
C LYS A 841 12.14 12.83 -0.42
N PRO A 842 11.12 12.91 0.45
CA PRO A 842 9.88 13.60 0.14
C PRO A 842 10.08 15.12 0.03
N ASN A 843 9.23 15.77 -0.79
CA ASN A 843 9.12 17.23 -0.85
C ASN A 843 8.16 17.78 0.22
N ARG A 844 7.58 16.90 1.06
CA ARG A 844 6.63 17.22 2.13
C ARG A 844 5.37 17.93 1.61
N LEU A 845 4.96 17.55 0.40
CA LEU A 845 3.77 18.12 -0.25
C LEU A 845 2.51 17.32 0.09
N LEU A 846 2.66 16.05 0.44
CA LEU A 846 1.59 15.14 0.80
C LEU A 846 1.84 14.62 2.23
N VAL A 847 0.77 14.21 2.92
CA VAL A 847 0.88 13.52 4.23
C VAL A 847 1.07 12.00 4.09
N CYS A 848 1.09 11.50 2.86
CA CYS A 848 1.15 10.08 2.54
C CYS A 848 2.58 9.54 2.71
N GLU A 849 2.70 8.36 3.30
CA GLU A 849 4.00 7.66 3.36
C GLU A 849 4.55 7.36 1.95
N CYS A 850 3.66 7.24 0.96
CA CYS A 850 3.99 7.03 -0.44
C CYS A 850 4.80 8.17 -1.10
N GLU A 851 4.87 9.37 -0.51
CA GLU A 851 5.76 10.42 -1.04
C GLU A 851 7.24 10.06 -0.85
N ARG A 852 7.56 9.33 0.22
CA ARG A 852 8.90 8.78 0.45
C ARG A 852 9.02 7.48 -0.33
N SER A 853 9.89 7.47 -1.35
CA SER A 853 10.10 6.28 -2.18
C SER A 853 11.26 5.45 -1.67
N SER A 854 10.98 4.19 -1.31
CA SER A 854 11.97 3.14 -1.08
C SER A 854 12.26 2.33 -2.34
N GLN A 855 11.60 2.62 -3.47
CA GLN A 855 11.77 1.88 -4.71
C GLN A 855 13.20 1.99 -5.24
N ILE A 856 13.62 0.90 -5.88
CA ILE A 856 14.91 0.77 -6.55
C ILE A 856 14.75 1.27 -7.99
N SER A 857 15.65 2.14 -8.44
CA SER A 857 15.66 2.65 -9.82
C SER A 857 17.06 2.64 -10.43
N LEU A 858 17.12 2.58 -11.76
CA LEU A 858 18.38 2.70 -12.50
C LEU A 858 19.12 4.01 -12.18
N GLY A 859 18.39 5.10 -11.94
CA GLY A 859 18.97 6.39 -11.56
C GLY A 859 19.74 6.34 -10.25
N GLN A 860 19.29 5.56 -9.27
CA GLN A 860 20.00 5.37 -8.00
C GLN A 860 21.28 4.56 -8.20
N SER A 861 21.22 3.48 -9.00
CA SER A 861 22.42 2.70 -9.32
C SER A 861 23.48 3.55 -10.03
N LEU A 862 23.09 4.35 -11.02
CA LEU A 862 24.01 5.27 -11.70
C LEU A 862 24.58 6.32 -10.72
N ALA A 863 23.75 6.89 -9.84
CA ALA A 863 24.21 7.82 -8.82
C ALA A 863 25.27 7.22 -7.88
N MET A 864 25.18 5.93 -7.54
CA MET A 864 26.21 5.25 -6.73
C MET A 864 27.48 4.90 -7.53
N THR A 865 27.32 4.41 -8.75
CA THR A 865 28.43 3.90 -9.56
C THR A 865 29.31 5.02 -10.12
N ASN A 866 28.71 6.09 -10.64
CA ASN A 866 29.44 7.17 -11.32
C ASN A 866 28.94 8.59 -10.99
N GLY A 867 28.05 8.73 -10.01
CA GLY A 867 27.53 10.02 -9.59
C GLY A 867 28.63 10.93 -9.02
N VAL A 868 28.45 12.23 -9.25
CA VAL A 868 29.38 13.28 -8.80
C VAL A 868 29.61 13.18 -7.28
N GLU A 869 28.57 12.90 -6.51
CA GLU A 869 28.65 12.78 -5.05
C GLU A 869 29.62 11.68 -4.60
N ILE A 870 29.61 10.52 -5.26
CA ILE A 870 30.50 9.41 -4.91
C ILE A 870 31.91 9.65 -5.44
N ARG A 871 32.01 9.96 -6.75
CA ARG A 871 33.29 10.15 -7.42
C ARG A 871 34.14 11.22 -6.75
N ASP A 872 33.55 12.38 -6.48
CA ASP A 872 34.31 13.53 -5.96
C ASP A 872 34.73 13.32 -4.51
N LYS A 873 33.96 12.56 -3.70
CA LYS A 873 34.35 12.20 -2.32
C LYS A 873 35.48 11.18 -2.28
N ILE A 874 35.45 10.17 -3.15
CA ILE A 874 36.52 9.18 -3.25
C ILE A 874 37.83 9.82 -3.78
N ALA A 875 37.72 10.71 -4.78
CA ALA A 875 38.87 11.41 -5.35
C ALA A 875 39.34 12.62 -4.52
N ALA A 876 38.65 12.98 -3.43
CA ALA A 876 38.97 14.19 -2.66
C ALA A 876 40.39 14.12 -2.08
N PRO A 877 41.24 15.17 -2.25
CA PRO A 877 42.66 15.15 -1.86
C PRO A 877 42.94 15.05 -0.35
N SER A 878 41.90 15.12 0.47
CA SER A 878 41.97 15.11 1.94
C SER A 878 40.78 14.31 2.49
N ASN A 879 40.68 13.07 2.04
CA ASN A 879 39.69 12.12 2.54
C ASN A 879 40.36 11.09 3.46
N ARG A 880 39.57 10.17 3.98
CA ARG A 880 40.03 9.18 4.94
C ARG A 880 41.13 8.25 4.39
N LEU A 881 41.20 8.06 3.06
CA LEU A 881 42.21 7.23 2.41
C LEU A 881 43.62 7.79 2.56
N ASP A 882 43.79 9.11 2.68
CA ASP A 882 45.11 9.71 2.91
C ASP A 882 45.76 9.22 4.20
N GLY A 883 44.95 9.04 5.25
CA GLY A 883 45.40 8.46 6.51
C GLY A 883 45.87 7.01 6.33
N TYR A 884 45.11 6.20 5.58
CA TYR A 884 45.48 4.80 5.32
C TYR A 884 46.73 4.67 4.47
N VAL A 885 46.86 5.49 3.42
CA VAL A 885 48.09 5.52 2.61
C VAL A 885 49.30 5.88 3.48
N GLN A 886 49.15 6.86 4.38
CA GLN A 886 50.21 7.21 5.33
C GLN A 886 50.56 6.05 6.27
N GLN A 887 49.56 5.34 6.82
CA GLN A 887 49.78 4.18 7.68
C GLN A 887 50.54 3.06 6.96
N LEU A 888 50.12 2.71 5.73
CA LEU A 888 50.79 1.69 4.92
C LEU A 888 52.25 2.07 4.60
N GLN A 889 52.50 3.35 4.32
CA GLN A 889 53.87 3.85 4.08
C GLN A 889 54.76 3.80 5.31
N LEU A 890 54.21 4.08 6.50
CA LEU A 890 54.94 3.96 7.76
C LEU A 890 55.22 2.48 8.08
N HIS A 891 54.24 1.61 7.87
CA HIS A 891 54.38 0.16 8.04
C HIS A 891 55.46 -0.42 7.11
N ALA A 892 55.46 -0.05 5.83
CA ALA A 892 56.49 -0.45 4.86
C ALA A 892 57.90 0.03 5.24
N LYS A 893 58.00 1.13 5.99
CA LYS A 893 59.27 1.64 6.56
C LYS A 893 59.69 0.95 7.86
N GLY A 894 58.93 -0.05 8.32
CA GLY A 894 59.22 -0.82 9.53
C GLY A 894 58.68 -0.19 10.82
N ASP A 895 57.78 0.79 10.76
CA ASP A 895 57.12 1.33 11.95
C ASP A 895 56.08 0.32 12.48
N SER A 896 56.41 -0.35 13.60
CA SER A 896 55.53 -1.32 14.24
C SER A 896 54.28 -0.72 14.88
N SER A 897 54.21 0.61 15.04
CA SER A 897 53.02 1.30 15.54
C SER A 897 52.02 1.64 14.43
N ALA A 898 52.43 1.54 13.17
CA ALA A 898 51.58 1.79 12.03
C ALA A 898 50.71 0.58 11.67
N MET A 899 49.52 0.84 11.11
CA MET A 899 48.59 -0.22 10.71
C MET A 899 49.17 -1.09 9.59
N SER A 900 49.07 -2.41 9.75
CA SER A 900 49.38 -3.37 8.68
C SER A 900 48.35 -3.30 7.53
N PRO A 901 48.67 -3.84 6.34
CA PRO A 901 47.70 -3.96 5.25
C PRO A 901 46.39 -4.63 5.67
N GLU A 902 46.46 -5.70 6.46
CA GLU A 902 45.30 -6.40 7.01
C GLU A 902 44.48 -5.48 7.91
N GLN A 903 45.14 -4.73 8.80
CA GLN A 903 44.46 -3.82 9.73
C GLN A 903 43.77 -2.67 8.97
N VAL A 904 44.39 -2.13 7.91
CA VAL A 904 43.75 -1.09 7.07
C VAL A 904 42.51 -1.65 6.37
N ILE A 905 42.58 -2.84 5.80
CA ILE A 905 41.42 -3.49 5.17
C ILE A 905 40.33 -3.76 6.22
N GLU A 906 40.68 -4.32 7.38
CA GLU A 906 39.71 -4.56 8.46
C GLU A 906 39.00 -3.28 8.88
N GLU A 907 39.74 -2.18 9.06
CA GLU A 907 39.22 -0.87 9.43
C GLU A 907 38.27 -0.28 8.36
N MET A 908 38.57 -0.48 7.06
CA MET A 908 37.67 -0.07 5.97
C MET A 908 36.34 -0.86 5.98
N PHE A 909 36.41 -2.17 6.22
CA PHE A 909 35.23 -3.03 6.32
C PHE A 909 34.39 -2.71 7.56
N LEU A 910 35.03 -2.48 8.72
CA LEU A 910 34.35 -2.05 9.94
C LEU A 910 33.62 -0.72 9.72
N ARG A 911 34.26 0.26 9.06
CA ARG A 911 33.65 1.56 8.79
C ARG A 911 32.43 1.47 7.87
N ALA A 912 32.53 0.68 6.80
CA ALA A 912 31.50 0.65 5.76
C ALA A 912 30.37 -0.34 6.09
N LEU A 913 30.72 -1.50 6.63
CA LEU A 913 29.83 -2.66 6.77
C LEU A 913 29.65 -3.11 8.22
N SER A 914 30.36 -2.50 9.19
CA SER A 914 30.27 -2.82 10.62
C SER A 914 30.56 -4.30 10.94
N ARG A 915 31.44 -4.90 10.16
CA ARG A 915 31.96 -6.26 10.36
C ARG A 915 33.39 -6.36 9.84
N LYS A 916 34.09 -7.42 10.23
CA LYS A 916 35.37 -7.79 9.62
C LYS A 916 35.16 -8.37 8.21
N PRO A 917 36.16 -8.25 7.31
CA PRO A 917 36.13 -8.93 6.03
C PRO A 917 36.12 -10.45 6.25
N SER A 918 35.40 -11.17 5.40
CA SER A 918 35.54 -12.62 5.31
C SER A 918 36.96 -12.98 4.83
N GLN A 919 37.40 -14.23 5.05
CA GLN A 919 38.72 -14.66 4.58
C GLN A 919 38.91 -14.47 3.07
N ARG A 920 37.84 -14.63 2.27
CA ARG A 920 37.87 -14.41 0.83
C ARG A 920 38.05 -12.93 0.50
N GLU A 921 37.27 -12.05 1.12
CA GLU A 921 37.35 -10.60 0.92
C GLU A 921 38.72 -10.06 1.35
N LEU A 922 39.24 -10.53 2.48
CA LEU A 922 40.56 -10.13 2.99
C LEU A 922 41.67 -10.53 2.01
N ARG A 923 41.70 -11.80 1.57
CA ARG A 923 42.71 -12.27 0.59
C ARG A 923 42.65 -11.47 -0.70
N SER A 924 41.48 -11.33 -1.31
CA SER A 924 41.35 -10.57 -2.56
C SER A 924 41.74 -9.10 -2.42
N SER A 925 41.54 -8.49 -1.25
CA SER A 925 41.96 -7.11 -0.96
C SER A 925 43.48 -6.99 -0.76
N LEU A 926 44.10 -7.98 -0.10
CA LEU A 926 45.55 -8.05 0.07
C LEU A 926 46.26 -8.29 -1.27
N ASP A 927 45.77 -9.23 -2.08
CA ASP A 927 46.31 -9.54 -3.40
C ASP A 927 46.27 -8.31 -4.33
N ALA A 928 45.29 -7.42 -4.15
CA ALA A 928 45.20 -6.16 -4.90
C ALA A 928 46.22 -5.11 -4.43
N LEU A 929 46.60 -5.12 -3.15
CA LEU A 929 47.58 -4.20 -2.55
C LEU A 929 49.03 -4.67 -2.75
N GLU A 930 49.28 -5.97 -2.77
CA GLU A 930 50.62 -6.59 -2.84
C GLU A 930 51.49 -6.07 -4.01
N PRO A 931 50.98 -5.91 -5.27
CA PRO A 931 51.76 -5.38 -6.38
C PRO A 931 52.20 -3.92 -6.21
N THR A 932 51.59 -3.21 -5.26
CA THR A 932 51.78 -1.76 -5.04
C THR A 932 52.44 -1.42 -3.69
N ALA A 933 52.70 -2.40 -2.83
CA ALA A 933 53.19 -2.18 -1.46
C ALA A 933 54.56 -1.46 -1.40
N ASP A 934 55.40 -1.63 -2.42
CA ASP A 934 56.71 -0.95 -2.58
C ASP A 934 56.65 0.28 -3.53
N SER A 935 55.47 0.65 -4.02
CA SER A 935 55.29 1.61 -5.11
C SER A 935 54.84 3.02 -4.66
N ASP A 936 54.83 3.95 -5.63
CA ASP A 936 54.43 5.36 -5.47
C ASP A 936 53.11 5.51 -4.69
N ARG A 937 53.05 6.54 -3.83
CA ARG A 937 51.86 6.94 -3.04
C ARG A 937 50.58 6.96 -3.90
N ALA A 938 50.72 7.39 -5.15
CA ALA A 938 49.61 7.46 -6.10
C ALA A 938 49.05 6.07 -6.46
N ALA A 939 49.88 5.05 -6.61
CA ALA A 939 49.45 3.70 -6.98
C ALA A 939 48.68 3.02 -5.84
N VAL A 940 49.20 3.08 -4.61
CA VAL A 940 48.50 2.55 -3.42
C VAL A 940 47.16 3.25 -3.23
N ARG A 941 47.10 4.57 -3.45
CA ARG A 941 45.87 5.34 -3.33
C ARG A 941 44.79 4.86 -4.30
N VAL A 942 45.13 4.59 -5.57
CA VAL A 942 44.16 4.09 -6.57
C VAL A 942 43.54 2.76 -6.13
N VAL A 943 44.34 1.83 -5.61
CA VAL A 943 43.82 0.53 -5.12
C VAL A 943 42.84 0.73 -3.96
N LEU A 944 43.15 1.62 -3.02
CA LEU A 944 42.25 1.93 -1.90
C LEU A 944 40.98 2.68 -2.35
N GLU A 945 41.07 3.52 -3.39
CA GLU A 945 39.91 4.17 -4.01
C GLU A 945 38.98 3.15 -4.65
N ASP A 946 39.51 2.16 -5.37
CA ASP A 946 38.74 1.06 -5.97
C ASP A 946 38.08 0.16 -4.90
N LEU A 947 38.81 -0.16 -3.82
CA LEU A 947 38.27 -0.93 -2.70
C LEU A 947 37.14 -0.17 -2.00
N LEU A 948 37.32 1.12 -1.73
CA LEU A 948 36.28 1.97 -1.15
C LEU A 948 35.05 2.07 -2.05
N TRP A 949 35.26 2.24 -3.36
CA TRP A 949 34.19 2.27 -4.35
C TRP A 949 33.39 0.95 -4.35
N ALA A 950 34.07 -0.19 -4.28
CA ALA A 950 33.45 -1.51 -4.21
C ALA A 950 32.62 -1.69 -2.93
N LEU A 951 33.13 -1.24 -1.78
CA LEU A 951 32.39 -1.26 -0.51
C LEU A 951 31.12 -0.41 -0.58
N LEU A 952 31.22 0.83 -1.06
CA LEU A 952 30.08 1.76 -1.19
C LEU A 952 29.01 1.27 -2.18
N ASN A 953 29.41 0.55 -3.23
CA ASN A 953 28.50 -0.02 -4.23
C ASN A 953 28.02 -1.45 -3.87
N SER A 954 28.40 -1.98 -2.71
CA SER A 954 27.91 -3.28 -2.24
C SER A 954 26.43 -3.19 -1.83
N LYS A 955 25.68 -4.28 -2.05
CA LYS A 955 24.29 -4.38 -1.58
C LYS A 955 24.22 -4.24 -0.05
N GLU A 956 25.22 -4.75 0.65
CA GLU A 956 25.32 -4.67 2.11
C GLU A 956 25.43 -3.24 2.62
N PHE A 957 26.14 -2.36 1.90
CA PHE A 957 26.21 -0.94 2.23
C PHE A 957 24.88 -0.22 1.99
N MET A 958 24.24 -0.46 0.84
CA MET A 958 23.02 0.26 0.43
C MET A 958 21.73 -0.23 1.10
N MET A 959 21.74 -1.44 1.65
CA MET A 959 20.56 -2.06 2.26
C MET A 959 20.64 -2.09 3.78
N LEU A 960 19.47 -2.01 4.40
CA LEU A 960 19.21 -2.45 5.76
C LEU A 960 18.65 -3.87 5.64
N ARG A 961 19.36 -4.82 6.23
CA ARG A 961 19.08 -6.26 6.16
C ARG A 961 19.09 -6.85 7.54
#